data_AF-A0AAV9G3E5-F1
#
_entry.id   AF-A0AAV9G3E5-F1
#
_cell.length_a   1.000
_cell.length_b   1.000
_cell.length_c   1.000
_cell.angle_alpha   90.00
_cell.angle_beta   90.00
_cell.angle_gamma   90.00
#
_symmetry.space_group_name_H-M   'P 1'
#
loop_
_entity.id
_entity.type
_entity.pdbx_description
1 polymer ?
#
loop_
_entity_poly.entity_id
_entity_poly.type
_entity_poly.pdbx_seq_one_letter_code
_entity_poly.pdbx_strand_id
1 'polypeptide(L)'
;PSDLPGPLVYGRTHWLNLSTGDVHITKQVEPHAWVMKSPQVWTLSMDQRRCQRQRPDEVLEMALDPHCRLSREVSETLQGITPPREVLITQRTDHRNFEVAIESLGLMFLVNSSKLLYSPQLRLEVDPDQDAGTRYGLEQKLVCRGAENPSLRTVLVPLGGTITTTKKSCHVSIRIGASNRYGKFSINDTLGRIDCAAEPQLLYTKALLHAYTSFLLPDPLTGRTGAEESLHWLQSGACSPWTVLGGEVGFLSHITKLTPVREYYPQGRRVMGVTKWNDSVTTHNQHPLYHQAVKSIVRTSQGLEAFTPLRPDKTYNVEEVLVQTDKKLTLRAWERRQLYERPTADHHPTMDSRTPDAVYKSRDRPLSSDSRYMDDVLKLMEPFVMSAPRGSADELEDYLAAKQRRKVRDKRDAFERKSRADCRRLAEFLLAQWPCLEPSAEGFPDVDVQVHVGPAIDAALPEWSRRFRNHEFHRHVQAVQRILDEHRSEGKRTIAANATPTHRQNSFLCARKLDTSQTNVTRPFEELRASLEAPTAAMSRSQIRWLQRGSLWPAITTVTLLEHLGSNCNTPPSFLPRMREGLVALTKLQRDMRLNECYLAGDVTRFQDEEANSGHSNWDPARNPDWLLLELESNVLIRPDQVDVARATISPPSDANSVLQTNMGQGKTSCIMPMAAASLADGKNLVRVIVPKALLLQTAHLLQSRLGGC
;
A
#
# COMPACT_ATOMS: atom_id res chain seq x y z
N PRO A 1 -22.83 8.50 -28.88
CA PRO A 1 -22.72 9.84 -28.23
C PRO A 1 -24.12 10.45 -28.14
N SER A 2 -24.54 10.94 -26.97
CA SER A 2 -25.86 11.54 -26.79
C SER A 2 -25.79 13.07 -26.97
N ASP A 3 -26.85 13.65 -27.54
CA ASP A 3 -26.98 15.10 -27.74
C ASP A 3 -27.41 15.83 -26.45
N LEU A 4 -27.89 15.08 -25.45
CA LEU A 4 -28.23 15.57 -24.11
C LEU A 4 -27.37 14.92 -23.03
N PRO A 5 -27.08 15.64 -21.92
CA PRO A 5 -26.52 15.08 -20.70
C PRO A 5 -27.40 13.93 -20.16
N GLY A 6 -26.77 12.90 -19.60
CA GLY A 6 -27.44 11.75 -19.01
C GLY A 6 -28.53 12.08 -17.99
N PRO A 7 -28.34 13.05 -17.07
CA PRO A 7 -29.38 13.45 -16.11
C PRO A 7 -30.70 13.96 -16.72
N LEU A 8 -30.67 14.40 -17.98
CA LEU A 8 -31.85 14.84 -18.75
C LEU A 8 -32.45 13.71 -19.62
N VAL A 9 -31.83 12.52 -19.61
CA VAL A 9 -32.24 11.36 -20.43
C VAL A 9 -32.70 10.21 -19.53
N TYR A 10 -31.86 9.77 -18.60
CA TYR A 10 -32.14 8.59 -17.78
C TYR A 10 -33.09 8.91 -16.63
N GLY A 11 -34.09 8.06 -16.40
CA GLY A 11 -35.11 8.26 -15.34
C GLY A 11 -36.03 9.46 -15.60
N ARG A 12 -36.12 9.92 -16.85
CA ARG A 12 -36.95 11.04 -17.30
C ARG A 12 -38.03 10.56 -18.26
N THR A 13 -39.14 11.29 -18.32
CA THR A 13 -40.17 11.13 -19.34
C THR A 13 -40.15 12.35 -20.25
N HIS A 14 -40.04 12.11 -21.56
CA HIS A 14 -39.94 13.13 -22.60
C HIS A 14 -41.29 13.26 -23.31
N TRP A 15 -41.86 14.45 -23.30
CA TRP A 15 -43.14 14.76 -23.92
C TRP A 15 -42.93 15.76 -25.06
N LEU A 16 -43.40 15.43 -26.26
CA LEU A 16 -43.33 16.32 -27.41
C LEU A 16 -44.60 17.18 -27.49
N ASN A 17 -44.44 18.50 -27.47
CA ASN A 17 -45.52 19.42 -27.81
C ASN A 17 -45.65 19.51 -29.34
N LEU A 18 -46.71 18.95 -29.90
CA LEU A 18 -46.92 18.92 -31.35
C LEU A 18 -47.18 20.30 -31.98
N SER A 19 -47.56 21.30 -31.17
CA SER A 19 -47.84 22.65 -31.67
C SER A 19 -46.59 23.53 -31.75
N THR A 20 -45.68 23.42 -30.78
CA THR A 20 -44.45 24.22 -30.73
C THR A 20 -43.21 23.46 -31.19
N GLY A 21 -43.28 22.12 -31.26
CA GLY A 21 -42.13 21.27 -31.54
C GLY A 21 -41.16 21.09 -30.36
N ASP A 22 -41.47 21.66 -29.19
CA ASP A 22 -40.60 21.57 -28.01
C ASP A 22 -40.77 20.23 -27.28
N VAL A 23 -39.68 19.75 -26.67
CA VAL A 23 -39.67 18.54 -25.85
C VAL A 23 -39.59 18.93 -24.37
N HIS A 24 -40.62 18.57 -23.60
CA HIS A 24 -40.65 18.74 -22.15
C HIS A 24 -40.13 17.48 -21.45
N ILE A 25 -39.14 17.65 -20.56
CA ILE A 25 -38.45 16.60 -19.85
C ILE A 25 -38.83 16.66 -18.38
N THR A 26 -39.51 15.62 -17.91
CA THR A 26 -40.08 15.51 -16.56
C THR A 26 -39.46 14.34 -15.79
N LYS A 27 -39.54 14.30 -14.45
CA LYS A 27 -39.11 13.15 -13.66
C LYS A 27 -40.14 12.02 -13.77
N GLN A 28 -39.68 10.78 -13.93
CA GLN A 28 -40.54 9.61 -14.14
C GLN A 28 -41.46 9.26 -12.94
N VAL A 29 -41.16 9.74 -11.73
CA VAL A 29 -41.80 9.30 -10.47
C VAL A 29 -42.93 10.25 -10.01
N GLU A 30 -43.23 11.32 -10.73
CA GLU A 30 -44.31 12.23 -10.31
C GLU A 30 -45.68 11.67 -10.71
N PRO A 31 -46.64 11.51 -9.76
CA PRO A 31 -48.00 11.02 -10.05
C PRO A 31 -48.82 11.93 -10.98
N HIS A 32 -48.23 13.06 -11.39
CA HIS A 32 -48.80 14.08 -12.26
C HIS A 32 -47.80 14.43 -13.38
N ALA A 33 -47.20 13.42 -14.02
CA ALA A 33 -46.17 13.57 -15.06
C ALA A 33 -46.58 14.46 -16.27
N TRP A 34 -47.86 14.83 -16.35
CA TRP A 34 -48.45 15.78 -17.31
C TRP A 34 -48.43 17.26 -16.85
N VAL A 35 -47.95 17.58 -15.64
CA VAL A 35 -47.86 18.97 -15.15
C VAL A 35 -46.61 19.64 -15.72
N MET A 36 -46.77 20.30 -16.87
CA MET A 36 -45.67 20.95 -17.59
C MET A 36 -45.29 22.34 -17.07
N LYS A 37 -46.07 22.90 -16.13
CA LYS A 37 -45.83 24.21 -15.51
C LYS A 37 -45.10 24.12 -14.16
N SER A 38 -44.22 23.14 -14.00
CA SER A 38 -43.42 22.99 -12.79
C SER A 38 -42.00 23.53 -13.03
N PRO A 39 -41.39 24.22 -12.04
CA PRO A 39 -40.02 24.69 -12.14
C PRO A 39 -38.97 23.55 -12.19
N GLN A 40 -39.40 22.29 -12.14
CA GLN A 40 -38.54 21.12 -12.33
C GLN A 40 -38.47 20.62 -13.78
N VAL A 41 -39.33 21.13 -14.67
CA VAL A 41 -39.44 20.67 -16.06
C VAL A 41 -38.39 21.38 -16.93
N TRP A 42 -37.60 20.58 -17.64
CA TRP A 42 -36.71 21.10 -18.67
C TRP A 42 -37.44 21.13 -20.02
N THR A 43 -37.23 22.17 -20.80
CA THR A 43 -37.80 22.33 -22.15
C THR A 43 -36.65 22.41 -23.14
N LEU A 44 -36.57 21.43 -24.03
CA LEU A 44 -35.66 21.42 -25.17
C LEU A 44 -36.42 21.97 -26.39
N SER A 45 -36.01 23.15 -26.83
CA SER A 45 -36.52 23.73 -28.07
C SER A 45 -35.69 23.25 -29.25
N MET A 46 -36.35 22.55 -30.18
CA MET A 46 -35.71 21.98 -31.37
C MET A 46 -35.28 23.09 -32.35
N ASP A 47 -36.07 24.15 -32.46
CA ASP A 47 -35.78 25.30 -33.32
C ASP A 47 -34.58 26.10 -32.82
N GLN A 48 -34.56 26.38 -31.51
CA GLN A 48 -33.47 27.16 -30.90
C GLN A 48 -32.25 26.31 -30.55
N ARG A 49 -32.37 24.97 -30.60
CA ARG A 49 -31.36 24.01 -30.14
C ARG A 49 -30.86 24.30 -28.72
N ARG A 50 -31.79 24.64 -27.83
CA ARG A 50 -31.50 25.02 -26.44
C ARG A 50 -32.35 24.20 -25.48
N CYS A 51 -31.75 23.74 -24.40
CA CYS A 51 -32.44 23.09 -23.30
C CYS A 51 -32.42 24.01 -22.08
N GLN A 52 -33.61 24.39 -21.57
CA GLN A 52 -33.73 25.34 -20.48
C GLN A 52 -34.85 24.99 -19.50
N ARG A 53 -34.77 25.52 -18.29
CA ARG A 53 -35.74 25.36 -17.22
C ARG A 53 -36.00 26.71 -16.57
N GLN A 54 -37.24 26.98 -16.19
CA GLN A 54 -37.57 28.13 -15.36
C GLN A 54 -37.45 27.73 -13.89
N ARG A 55 -36.62 28.43 -13.13
CA ARG A 55 -36.46 28.20 -11.69
C ARG A 55 -37.61 28.86 -10.89
N PRO A 56 -37.79 28.54 -9.60
CA PRO A 56 -38.84 29.15 -8.77
C PRO A 56 -38.72 30.67 -8.62
N ASP A 57 -37.53 31.23 -8.83
CA ASP A 57 -37.23 32.67 -8.86
C ASP A 57 -37.49 33.32 -10.23
N GLU A 58 -38.20 32.60 -11.12
CA GLU A 58 -38.53 32.99 -12.50
C GLU A 58 -37.33 33.14 -13.44
N VAL A 59 -36.10 32.94 -12.96
CA VAL A 59 -34.88 33.01 -13.78
C VAL A 59 -34.76 31.77 -14.65
N LEU A 60 -34.35 31.97 -15.91
CA LEU A 60 -34.05 30.87 -16.82
C LEU A 60 -32.68 30.27 -16.53
N GLU A 61 -32.66 28.94 -16.49
CA GLU A 61 -31.46 28.13 -16.35
C GLU A 61 -31.29 27.32 -17.64
N MET A 62 -30.15 27.46 -18.31
CA MET A 62 -29.84 26.75 -19.54
C MET A 62 -28.86 25.61 -19.27
N ALA A 63 -29.10 24.44 -19.86
CA ALA A 63 -28.13 23.35 -19.87
C ALA A 63 -27.12 23.58 -21.00
N LEU A 64 -25.84 23.40 -20.70
CA LEU A 64 -24.78 23.53 -21.67
C LEU A 64 -24.67 22.27 -22.54
N ASP A 65 -24.32 22.48 -23.80
CA ASP A 65 -23.97 21.40 -24.72
C ASP A 65 -22.80 20.57 -24.16
N PRO A 66 -22.95 19.24 -23.96
CA PRO A 66 -21.88 18.36 -23.50
C PRO A 66 -20.62 18.37 -24.37
N HIS A 67 -20.75 18.70 -25.66
CA HIS A 67 -19.66 18.67 -26.63
C HIS A 67 -18.88 19.98 -26.69
N CYS A 68 -19.40 21.06 -26.10
CA CYS A 68 -18.70 22.34 -26.05
C CYS A 68 -17.40 22.23 -25.25
N ARG A 69 -16.43 23.11 -25.56
CA ARG A 69 -15.08 23.05 -24.96
C ARG A 69 -15.12 23.11 -23.43
N LEU A 70 -15.91 24.03 -22.87
CA LEU A 70 -16.06 24.19 -21.43
C LEU A 70 -16.60 22.89 -20.80
N SER A 71 -17.64 22.29 -21.39
CA SER A 71 -18.22 21.06 -20.87
C SER A 71 -17.23 19.90 -20.86
N ARG A 72 -16.41 19.78 -21.91
CA ARG A 72 -15.36 18.76 -21.98
C ARG A 72 -14.28 18.96 -20.91
N GLU A 73 -13.75 20.18 -20.76
CA GLU A 73 -12.72 20.49 -19.77
C GLU A 73 -13.21 20.26 -18.32
N VAL A 74 -14.45 20.68 -18.01
CA VAL A 74 -15.08 20.43 -16.70
C VAL A 74 -15.30 18.94 -16.46
N SER A 75 -15.81 18.22 -17.47
CA SER A 75 -16.06 16.79 -17.35
C SER A 75 -14.77 15.97 -17.22
N GLU A 76 -13.71 16.36 -17.91
CA GLU A 76 -12.36 15.77 -17.77
C GLU A 76 -11.78 16.00 -16.38
N THR A 77 -12.02 17.17 -15.78
CA THR A 77 -11.60 17.47 -14.40
C THR A 77 -12.31 16.57 -13.39
N LEU A 78 -13.60 16.26 -13.61
CA LEU A 78 -14.42 15.45 -12.71
C LEU A 78 -14.44 13.95 -13.05
N GLN A 79 -13.69 13.54 -14.09
CA GLN A 79 -13.71 12.18 -14.62
C GLN A 79 -13.28 11.11 -13.62
N GLY A 80 -12.58 11.53 -12.54
CA GLY A 80 -12.09 10.65 -11.49
C GLY A 80 -13.16 10.23 -10.47
N ILE A 81 -14.34 10.85 -10.48
CA ILE A 81 -15.46 10.48 -9.60
C ILE A 81 -16.75 10.15 -10.36
N THR A 82 -16.92 10.67 -11.58
CA THR A 82 -18.11 10.41 -12.40
C THR A 82 -17.76 10.42 -13.89
N PRO A 83 -18.42 9.60 -14.74
CA PRO A 83 -18.20 9.68 -16.18
C PRO A 83 -18.79 10.99 -16.77
N PRO A 84 -18.23 11.53 -17.87
CA PRO A 84 -18.68 12.79 -18.49
C PRO A 84 -20.20 12.86 -18.77
N ARG A 85 -20.83 11.74 -19.13
CA ARG A 85 -22.27 11.67 -19.42
C ARG A 85 -23.16 11.94 -18.21
N GLU A 86 -22.66 11.80 -16.98
CA GLU A 86 -23.42 12.04 -15.74
C GLU A 86 -23.30 13.48 -15.24
N VAL A 87 -22.44 14.28 -15.87
CA VAL A 87 -22.23 15.69 -15.51
C VAL A 87 -23.27 16.55 -16.22
N LEU A 88 -24.06 17.29 -15.46
CA LEU A 88 -24.96 18.32 -15.97
C LEU A 88 -24.39 19.69 -15.64
N ILE A 89 -24.07 20.47 -16.67
CA ILE A 89 -23.56 21.83 -16.50
C ILE A 89 -24.66 22.80 -16.90
N THR A 90 -24.97 23.74 -16.03
CA THR A 90 -26.02 24.74 -16.26
C THR A 90 -25.49 26.15 -16.07
N GLN A 91 -26.13 27.11 -16.73
CA GLN A 91 -25.88 28.53 -16.58
C GLN A 91 -27.19 29.25 -16.37
N ARG A 92 -27.24 30.11 -15.36
CA ARG A 92 -28.37 31.02 -15.19
C ARG A 92 -28.26 32.18 -16.17
N THR A 93 -29.38 32.75 -16.60
CA THR A 93 -29.36 33.91 -17.52
C THR A 93 -29.00 35.23 -16.84
N ASP A 94 -29.14 35.32 -15.51
CA ASP A 94 -28.84 36.51 -14.71
C ASP A 94 -27.37 36.60 -14.26
N HIS A 95 -26.67 35.47 -14.20
CA HIS A 95 -25.29 35.37 -13.75
C HIS A 95 -24.42 34.61 -14.74
N ARG A 96 -23.16 35.04 -14.89
CA ARG A 96 -22.23 34.38 -15.82
C ARG A 96 -21.65 33.07 -15.28
N ASN A 97 -21.80 32.78 -13.99
CA ASN A 97 -21.23 31.59 -13.38
C ASN A 97 -22.02 30.34 -13.78
N PHE A 98 -21.28 29.25 -13.97
CA PHE A 98 -21.86 27.94 -14.28
C PHE A 98 -21.99 27.12 -12.99
N GLU A 99 -23.05 26.32 -12.94
CA GLU A 99 -23.26 25.30 -11.91
C GLU A 99 -23.00 23.93 -12.54
N VAL A 100 -22.29 23.07 -11.84
CA VAL A 100 -21.97 21.70 -12.30
C VAL A 100 -22.59 20.72 -11.32
N ALA A 101 -23.57 19.96 -11.76
CA ALA A 101 -24.29 19.00 -10.94
C ALA A 101 -23.93 17.56 -11.33
N ILE A 102 -23.67 16.73 -10.33
CA ILE A 102 -23.56 15.28 -10.43
C ILE A 102 -24.71 14.70 -9.60
N GLU A 103 -25.90 14.60 -10.20
CA GLU A 103 -27.13 14.18 -9.50
C GLU A 103 -26.96 12.79 -8.84
N SER A 104 -26.22 11.89 -9.49
CA SER A 104 -25.98 10.52 -9.00
C SER A 104 -25.20 10.48 -7.67
N LEU A 105 -24.33 11.47 -7.42
CA LEU A 105 -23.54 11.58 -6.18
C LEU A 105 -24.14 12.59 -5.19
N GLY A 106 -25.21 13.30 -5.56
CA GLY A 106 -25.74 14.40 -4.76
C GLY A 106 -24.76 15.57 -4.62
N LEU A 107 -23.85 15.75 -5.59
CA LEU A 107 -22.83 16.80 -5.56
C LEU A 107 -23.18 17.94 -6.51
N MET A 108 -22.89 19.16 -6.06
CA MET A 108 -22.92 20.38 -6.87
C MET A 108 -21.58 21.09 -6.73
N PHE A 109 -21.09 21.63 -7.83
CA PHE A 109 -19.91 22.49 -7.86
C PHE A 109 -20.28 23.85 -8.46
N LEU A 110 -19.72 24.89 -7.85
CA LEU A 110 -19.83 26.28 -8.25
C LEU A 110 -18.42 26.81 -8.52
N VAL A 111 -18.28 27.82 -9.35
CA VAL A 111 -17.00 28.52 -9.51
C VAL A 111 -16.85 29.55 -8.39
N ASN A 112 -15.84 29.39 -7.54
CA ASN A 112 -15.59 30.33 -6.44
C ASN A 112 -14.76 31.55 -6.88
N SER A 113 -14.47 32.45 -5.94
CA SER A 113 -13.63 33.65 -6.18
C SER A 113 -12.21 33.32 -6.64
N SER A 114 -11.69 32.16 -6.22
CA SER A 114 -10.40 31.60 -6.65
C SER A 114 -10.45 30.95 -8.05
N LYS A 115 -11.60 31.00 -8.74
CA LYS A 115 -11.85 30.40 -10.06
C LYS A 115 -11.70 28.87 -10.08
N LEU A 116 -11.92 28.22 -8.95
CA LEU A 116 -11.89 26.76 -8.80
C LEU A 116 -13.31 26.21 -8.63
N LEU A 117 -13.48 24.92 -8.97
CA LEU A 117 -14.72 24.19 -8.73
C LEU A 117 -14.84 23.89 -7.24
N TYR A 118 -15.80 24.54 -6.60
CA TYR A 118 -16.08 24.45 -5.17
C TYR A 118 -17.42 23.75 -4.93
N SER A 119 -17.43 22.76 -4.04
CA SER A 119 -18.65 22.10 -3.59
C SER A 119 -19.10 22.64 -2.23
N PRO A 120 -20.27 23.32 -2.14
CA PRO A 120 -20.82 23.79 -0.87
C PRO A 120 -21.15 22.67 0.12
N GLN A 121 -21.62 21.53 -0.39
CA GLN A 121 -21.98 20.37 0.44
C GLN A 121 -20.77 19.81 1.18
N LEU A 122 -19.62 19.78 0.51
CA LEU A 122 -18.37 19.26 1.05
C LEU A 122 -17.52 20.33 1.74
N ARG A 123 -17.76 21.61 1.43
CA ARG A 123 -16.87 22.75 1.73
C ARG A 123 -15.44 22.55 1.20
N LEU A 124 -15.34 21.90 0.05
CA LEU A 124 -14.07 21.58 -0.61
C LEU A 124 -14.03 22.19 -2.00
N GLU A 125 -12.85 22.63 -2.42
CA GLU A 125 -12.55 22.99 -3.81
C GLU A 125 -11.64 21.93 -4.46
N VAL A 126 -11.76 21.75 -5.77
CA VAL A 126 -10.86 20.87 -6.54
C VAL A 126 -9.45 21.42 -6.45
N ASP A 127 -8.52 20.56 -6.02
CA ASP A 127 -7.13 20.96 -5.84
C ASP A 127 -6.43 21.01 -7.21
N PRO A 128 -5.76 22.11 -7.59
CA PRO A 128 -4.91 22.11 -8.78
C PRO A 128 -3.82 21.03 -8.75
N ASP A 129 -3.34 20.67 -7.55
CA ASP A 129 -2.45 19.54 -7.37
C ASP A 129 -3.26 18.25 -7.09
N GLN A 130 -3.24 17.34 -8.07
CA GLN A 130 -3.91 16.04 -7.99
C GLN A 130 -3.01 14.91 -7.44
N ASP A 131 -1.76 15.19 -7.04
CA ASP A 131 -0.92 14.20 -6.38
C ASP A 131 -1.26 14.10 -4.88
N ALA A 132 -1.65 12.91 -4.44
CA ALA A 132 -1.98 12.64 -3.04
C ALA A 132 -0.76 12.16 -2.22
N GLY A 133 0.41 11.98 -2.86
CA GLY A 133 1.60 11.42 -2.22
C GLY A 133 1.54 9.91 -1.97
N THR A 134 0.46 9.23 -2.39
CA THR A 134 0.24 7.79 -2.26
C THR A 134 -0.76 7.30 -3.30
N ARG A 135 -0.97 5.97 -3.36
CA ARG A 135 -1.91 5.28 -4.25
C ARG A 135 -1.65 5.54 -5.74
N TYR A 136 -0.38 5.58 -6.13
CA TYR A 136 0.03 5.69 -7.52
C TYR A 136 -0.52 4.50 -8.32
N GLY A 137 -1.29 4.80 -9.37
CA GLY A 137 -2.04 3.82 -10.15
C GLY A 137 -3.56 3.84 -9.93
N LEU A 138 -4.06 4.51 -8.89
CA LEU A 138 -5.50 4.78 -8.76
C LEU A 138 -5.94 5.86 -9.75
N GLU A 139 -6.67 5.46 -10.79
CA GLU A 139 -7.12 6.38 -11.85
C GLU A 139 -8.41 7.11 -11.49
N GLN A 140 -9.31 6.44 -10.76
CA GLN A 140 -10.61 7.00 -10.38
C GLN A 140 -10.53 7.60 -8.98
N LYS A 141 -10.01 8.83 -8.92
CA LYS A 141 -9.95 9.68 -7.73
C LYS A 141 -10.07 11.16 -8.11
N LEU A 142 -10.52 11.97 -7.17
CA LEU A 142 -10.43 13.44 -7.26
C LEU A 142 -9.83 13.98 -5.97
N VAL A 143 -8.71 14.69 -6.07
CA VAL A 143 -8.11 15.39 -4.93
C VAL A 143 -8.76 16.77 -4.80
N CYS A 144 -9.18 17.09 -3.59
CA CYS A 144 -9.78 18.34 -3.22
C CYS A 144 -9.06 18.91 -1.99
N ARG A 145 -9.23 20.19 -1.73
CA ARG A 145 -8.70 20.86 -0.55
C ARG A 145 -9.75 21.74 0.11
N GLY A 146 -9.54 22.08 1.38
CA GLY A 146 -10.42 22.97 2.12
C GLY A 146 -10.49 24.34 1.46
N ALA A 147 -11.70 24.87 1.29
CA ALA A 147 -11.89 26.22 0.72
C ALA A 147 -11.39 27.32 1.67
N GLU A 148 -11.51 27.09 2.98
CA GLU A 148 -11.02 28.00 4.03
C GLU A 148 -9.54 27.74 4.33
N ASN A 149 -9.13 26.47 4.32
CA ASN A 149 -7.75 26.07 4.56
C ASN A 149 -7.25 25.11 3.45
N PRO A 150 -6.51 25.62 2.46
CA PRO A 150 -5.98 24.82 1.35
C PRO A 150 -4.98 23.72 1.76
N SER A 151 -4.41 23.76 2.97
CA SER A 151 -3.52 22.69 3.43
C SER A 151 -4.26 21.41 3.82
N LEU A 152 -5.56 21.50 4.08
CA LEU A 152 -6.39 20.34 4.38
C LEU A 152 -6.84 19.67 3.10
N ARG A 153 -6.07 18.67 2.66
CA ARG A 153 -6.33 17.94 1.41
C ARG A 153 -7.15 16.66 1.68
N THR A 154 -7.92 16.26 0.69
CA THR A 154 -8.86 15.13 0.76
C THR A 154 -8.97 14.47 -0.60
N VAL A 155 -8.98 13.14 -0.64
CA VAL A 155 -9.22 12.34 -1.83
C VAL A 155 -10.65 11.81 -1.80
N LEU A 156 -11.41 12.11 -2.86
CA LEU A 156 -12.71 11.51 -3.13
C LEU A 156 -12.52 10.30 -4.05
N VAL A 157 -13.12 9.17 -3.70
CA VAL A 157 -13.00 7.92 -4.46
C VAL A 157 -14.39 7.27 -4.61
N PRO A 158 -14.81 6.84 -5.81
CA PRO A 158 -16.06 6.08 -5.98
C PRO A 158 -16.10 4.81 -5.12
N LEU A 159 -17.27 4.46 -4.58
CA LEU A 159 -17.46 3.28 -3.73
C LEU A 159 -18.43 2.29 -4.33
N GLY A 160 -18.09 0.99 -4.31
CA GLY A 160 -19.00 -0.08 -4.73
C GLY A 160 -19.15 -0.25 -6.25
N GLY A 161 -18.36 0.48 -7.05
CA GLY A 161 -18.22 0.21 -8.48
C GLY A 161 -17.39 -1.05 -8.74
N THR A 162 -17.49 -1.61 -9.96
CA THR A 162 -16.68 -2.77 -10.37
C THR A 162 -15.20 -2.37 -10.45
N ILE A 163 -14.33 -3.16 -9.83
CA ILE A 163 -12.88 -2.93 -9.86
C ILE A 163 -12.30 -3.60 -11.10
N THR A 164 -11.53 -2.85 -11.88
CA THR A 164 -10.78 -3.35 -13.02
C THR A 164 -9.32 -2.97 -12.88
N THR A 165 -8.43 -3.91 -13.19
CA THR A 165 -6.97 -3.73 -13.09
C THR A 165 -6.33 -3.86 -14.45
N THR A 166 -5.45 -2.95 -14.79
CA THR A 166 -4.63 -3.01 -16.00
C THR A 166 -3.16 -3.00 -15.63
N LYS A 167 -2.43 -4.05 -16.01
CA LYS A 167 -0.98 -4.12 -15.81
C LYS A 167 -0.27 -3.28 -16.86
N LYS A 168 0.36 -2.18 -16.43
CA LYS A 168 1.16 -1.28 -17.27
C LYS A 168 2.65 -1.54 -17.00
N SER A 169 3.23 -2.53 -17.69
CA SER A 169 4.62 -2.97 -17.48
C SER A 169 4.92 -3.35 -16.02
N CYS A 170 5.63 -2.50 -15.28
CA CYS A 170 6.04 -2.69 -13.89
C CYS A 170 5.05 -2.14 -12.85
N HIS A 171 3.98 -1.45 -13.25
CA HIS A 171 2.97 -0.91 -12.34
C HIS A 171 1.55 -1.39 -12.69
N VAL A 172 0.63 -1.30 -11.74
CA VAL A 172 -0.79 -1.61 -11.93
C VAL A 172 -1.58 -0.31 -11.91
N SER A 173 -2.46 -0.16 -12.88
CA SER A 173 -3.53 0.83 -12.85
C SER A 173 -4.82 0.16 -12.35
N ILE A 174 -5.51 0.81 -11.42
CA ILE A 174 -6.81 0.41 -10.90
C ILE A 174 -7.87 1.46 -11.26
N ARG A 175 -8.97 0.99 -11.84
CA ARG A 175 -10.17 1.77 -12.11
C ARG A 175 -11.34 1.19 -11.31
N ILE A 176 -12.09 2.08 -10.67
CA ILE A 176 -13.35 1.76 -10.01
C ILE A 176 -14.47 2.26 -10.93
N GLY A 177 -15.38 1.37 -11.30
CA GLY A 177 -16.52 1.74 -12.15
C GLY A 177 -17.39 2.83 -11.52
N ALA A 178 -18.19 3.48 -12.35
CA ALA A 178 -19.13 4.51 -11.91
C ALA A 178 -20.05 3.98 -10.79
N SER A 179 -20.32 4.84 -9.81
CA SER A 179 -21.15 4.56 -8.65
C SER A 179 -21.92 5.81 -8.25
N ASN A 180 -23.03 5.62 -7.54
CA ASN A 180 -23.79 6.69 -6.90
C ASN A 180 -23.27 7.02 -5.48
N ARG A 181 -22.16 6.42 -5.06
CA ARG A 181 -21.53 6.66 -3.75
C ARG A 181 -20.05 6.95 -3.92
N TYR A 182 -19.53 7.79 -3.03
CA TYR A 182 -18.11 8.09 -2.93
C TYR A 182 -17.66 8.06 -1.46
N GLY A 183 -16.37 7.80 -1.25
CA GLY A 183 -15.70 7.81 0.03
C GLY A 183 -14.83 9.05 0.14
N LYS A 184 -14.81 9.65 1.33
CA LYS A 184 -13.96 10.80 1.66
C LYS A 184 -12.76 10.30 2.47
N PHE A 185 -11.57 10.53 1.94
CA PHE A 185 -10.31 10.12 2.54
C PHE A 185 -9.41 11.35 2.78
N SER A 186 -9.23 11.76 4.02
CA SER A 186 -8.38 12.91 4.36
C SER A 186 -6.90 12.55 4.22
N ILE A 187 -6.09 13.48 3.70
CA ILE A 187 -4.64 13.33 3.66
C ILE A 187 -4.09 13.92 4.96
N ASN A 188 -3.38 13.10 5.74
CA ASN A 188 -2.78 13.52 6.99
C ASN A 188 -1.25 13.54 6.82
N ASP A 189 -0.73 14.68 6.39
CA ASP A 189 0.71 14.88 6.19
C ASP A 189 1.50 14.85 7.51
N THR A 190 0.86 15.17 8.63
CA THR A 190 1.49 15.18 9.96
C THR A 190 1.80 13.78 10.47
N LEU A 191 0.85 12.85 10.32
CA LEU A 191 1.05 11.45 10.66
C LEU A 191 1.62 10.62 9.49
N GLY A 192 1.56 11.14 8.27
CA GLY A 192 1.99 10.43 7.07
C GLY A 192 1.04 9.30 6.69
N ARG A 193 -0.27 9.55 6.65
CA ARG A 193 -1.26 8.52 6.31
C ARG A 193 -2.54 9.08 5.70
N ILE A 194 -3.38 8.20 5.17
CA ILE A 194 -4.72 8.55 4.70
C ILE A 194 -5.74 8.24 5.78
N ASP A 195 -6.54 9.19 6.25
CA ASP A 195 -7.58 8.99 7.25
C ASP A 195 -8.97 8.88 6.63
N CYS A 196 -9.88 8.17 7.31
CA CYS A 196 -11.30 8.09 6.96
C CYS A 196 -12.14 7.83 8.21
N ALA A 197 -13.46 7.95 8.09
CA ALA A 197 -14.34 7.51 9.17
C ALA A 197 -14.14 6.00 9.44
N ALA A 198 -14.30 5.60 10.70
CA ALA A 198 -14.16 4.22 11.18
C ALA A 198 -15.36 3.35 10.78
N GLU A 199 -15.77 3.44 9.52
CA GLU A 199 -16.78 2.61 8.91
C GLU A 199 -16.09 1.43 8.19
N PRO A 200 -16.54 0.18 8.39
CA PRO A 200 -15.89 -0.99 7.80
C PRO A 200 -15.74 -0.89 6.27
N GLN A 201 -16.75 -0.34 5.58
CA GLN A 201 -16.68 -0.11 4.13
C GLN A 201 -15.51 0.80 3.73
N LEU A 202 -15.31 1.93 4.43
CA LEU A 202 -14.24 2.88 4.12
C LEU A 202 -12.87 2.32 4.49
N LEU A 203 -12.76 1.67 5.65
CA LEU A 203 -11.52 1.06 6.13
C LEU A 203 -11.03 -0.06 5.20
N TYR A 204 -11.92 -0.98 4.81
CA TYR A 204 -11.55 -2.05 3.89
C TYR A 204 -11.31 -1.55 2.47
N THR A 205 -12.03 -0.51 2.02
CA THR A 205 -11.71 0.15 0.74
C THR A 205 -10.33 0.79 0.81
N LYS A 206 -9.97 1.47 1.90
CA LYS A 206 -8.64 2.06 2.11
C LYS A 206 -7.54 0.99 2.01
N ALA A 207 -7.65 -0.10 2.77
CA ALA A 207 -6.69 -1.21 2.68
C ALA A 207 -6.62 -1.80 1.25
N LEU A 208 -7.78 -2.05 0.63
CA LEU A 208 -7.88 -2.57 -0.73
C LEU A 208 -7.15 -1.70 -1.75
N LEU A 209 -7.31 -0.38 -1.67
CA LEU A 209 -6.66 0.55 -2.58
C LEU A 209 -5.14 0.51 -2.41
N HIS A 210 -4.63 0.54 -1.17
CA HIS A 210 -3.19 0.40 -0.93
C HIS A 210 -2.65 -0.94 -1.47
N ALA A 211 -3.38 -2.04 -1.31
CA ALA A 211 -2.97 -3.34 -1.84
C ALA A 211 -2.83 -3.35 -3.38
N TYR A 212 -3.81 -2.80 -4.10
CA TYR A 212 -3.79 -2.73 -5.56
C TYR A 212 -2.79 -1.71 -6.12
N THR A 213 -2.48 -0.65 -5.37
CA THR A 213 -1.46 0.34 -5.74
C THR A 213 -0.09 0.05 -5.13
N SER A 214 0.11 -1.15 -4.58
CA SER A 214 1.42 -1.54 -4.04
C SER A 214 2.48 -1.55 -5.13
N PHE A 215 3.65 -0.99 -4.79
CA PHE A 215 4.81 -0.93 -5.66
C PHE A 215 6.07 -1.29 -4.88
N LEU A 216 7.17 -1.51 -5.59
CA LEU A 216 8.49 -1.82 -5.04
C LEU A 216 9.03 -0.72 -4.13
N LEU A 217 8.75 0.52 -4.47
CA LEU A 217 9.20 1.68 -3.72
C LEU A 217 8.09 2.15 -2.78
N PRO A 218 8.43 2.50 -1.53
CA PRO A 218 7.49 3.18 -0.65
C PRO A 218 7.00 4.50 -1.23
N ASP A 219 5.76 4.87 -0.93
CA ASP A 219 5.23 6.16 -1.34
C ASP A 219 5.68 7.31 -0.43
N PRO A 220 5.76 8.57 -0.93
CA PRO A 220 6.24 9.71 -0.15
C PRO A 220 5.40 10.03 1.09
N LEU A 221 4.08 9.82 1.06
CA LEU A 221 3.20 10.15 2.19
C LEU A 221 3.40 9.18 3.36
N THR A 222 3.32 7.87 3.08
CA THR A 222 3.30 6.83 4.12
C THR A 222 4.69 6.32 4.47
N GLY A 223 5.68 6.51 3.61
CA GLY A 223 7.01 5.91 3.77
C GLY A 223 7.00 4.37 3.72
N ARG A 224 5.86 3.78 3.34
CA ARG A 224 5.58 2.34 3.23
C ARG A 224 5.17 2.00 1.79
N THR A 225 5.38 0.75 1.42
CA THR A 225 4.77 0.20 0.20
C THR A 225 3.28 0.02 0.42
N GLY A 226 2.50 0.01 -0.66
CA GLY A 226 1.05 -0.22 -0.55
C GLY A 226 0.69 -1.56 0.10
N ALA A 227 1.53 -2.59 -0.02
CA ALA A 227 1.33 -3.87 0.66
C ALA A 227 1.58 -3.78 2.17
N GLU A 228 2.66 -3.11 2.59
CA GLU A 228 2.93 -2.84 4.00
C GLU A 228 1.79 -2.04 4.63
N GLU A 229 1.36 -0.96 3.96
CA GLU A 229 0.29 -0.10 4.46
C GLU A 229 -1.06 -0.82 4.50
N SER A 230 -1.40 -1.60 3.46
CA SER A 230 -2.62 -2.41 3.48
C SER A 230 -2.63 -3.45 4.59
N LEU A 231 -1.52 -4.16 4.80
CA LEU A 231 -1.44 -5.19 5.82
C LEU A 231 -1.53 -4.58 7.22
N HIS A 232 -0.80 -3.48 7.45
CA HIS A 232 -0.88 -2.70 8.69
C HIS A 232 -2.33 -2.37 9.06
N TRP A 233 -3.11 -1.80 8.13
CA TRP A 233 -4.53 -1.50 8.40
C TRP A 233 -5.34 -2.76 8.68
N LEU A 234 -5.21 -3.82 7.88
CA LEU A 234 -5.96 -5.06 8.08
C LEU A 234 -5.64 -5.75 9.42
N GLN A 235 -4.45 -5.52 9.96
CA GLN A 235 -4.01 -6.08 11.24
C GLN A 235 -4.33 -5.18 12.43
N SER A 236 -4.54 -3.88 12.20
CA SER A 236 -4.92 -2.92 13.23
C SER A 236 -6.28 -3.22 13.88
N GLY A 237 -6.46 -2.75 15.12
CA GLY A 237 -7.75 -2.80 15.81
C GLY A 237 -8.87 -2.06 15.07
N ALA A 238 -8.52 -1.08 14.23
CA ALA A 238 -9.47 -0.32 13.42
C ALA A 238 -10.18 -1.21 12.38
N CYS A 239 -9.52 -2.23 11.83
CA CYS A 239 -10.16 -3.16 10.88
C CYS A 239 -10.83 -4.36 11.55
N SER A 240 -10.67 -4.53 12.87
CA SER A 240 -11.31 -5.60 13.62
C SER A 240 -12.83 -5.37 13.69
N PRO A 241 -13.66 -6.32 13.26
CA PRO A 241 -15.10 -6.12 13.28
C PRO A 241 -15.60 -6.15 14.73
N TRP A 242 -16.45 -5.20 15.09
CA TRP A 242 -17.21 -5.18 16.35
C TRP A 242 -18.69 -5.56 16.13
N THR A 243 -19.10 -5.72 14.87
CA THR A 243 -20.41 -6.21 14.44
C THR A 243 -20.24 -7.22 13.30
N VAL A 244 -21.27 -8.03 13.04
CA VAL A 244 -21.27 -9.00 11.93
C VAL A 244 -21.20 -8.25 10.60
N LEU A 245 -20.21 -8.57 9.78
CA LEU A 245 -20.03 -7.99 8.45
C LEU A 245 -21.15 -8.45 7.49
N GLY A 246 -21.53 -7.58 6.55
CA GLY A 246 -22.48 -7.83 5.47
C GLY A 246 -21.77 -7.75 4.11
N GLY A 247 -22.23 -6.87 3.23
CA GLY A 247 -21.63 -6.64 1.90
C GLY A 247 -20.16 -6.18 1.94
N GLU A 248 -19.65 -5.75 3.09
CA GLU A 248 -18.27 -5.31 3.27
C GLU A 248 -17.25 -6.44 3.06
N VAL A 249 -17.68 -7.70 3.22
CA VAL A 249 -16.84 -8.88 2.92
C VAL A 249 -16.48 -8.94 1.43
N GLY A 250 -17.26 -8.32 0.56
CA GLY A 250 -16.91 -8.15 -0.86
C GLY A 250 -15.55 -7.46 -1.04
N PHE A 251 -15.22 -6.43 -0.25
CA PHE A 251 -13.91 -5.76 -0.33
C PHE A 251 -12.78 -6.68 0.12
N LEU A 252 -12.97 -7.40 1.22
CA LEU A 252 -12.02 -8.39 1.75
C LEU A 252 -11.78 -9.54 0.76
N SER A 253 -12.81 -9.97 0.01
CA SER A 253 -12.67 -10.93 -1.08
C SER A 253 -11.74 -10.44 -2.19
N HIS A 254 -11.77 -9.15 -2.55
CA HIS A 254 -10.83 -8.61 -3.53
C HIS A 254 -9.39 -8.62 -3.02
N ILE A 255 -9.16 -8.34 -1.73
CA ILE A 255 -7.83 -8.42 -1.11
C ILE A 255 -7.32 -9.88 -1.10
N THR A 256 -8.17 -10.85 -0.76
CA THR A 256 -7.75 -12.27 -0.76
C THR A 256 -7.39 -12.79 -2.14
N LYS A 257 -8.03 -12.29 -3.21
CA LYS A 257 -7.65 -12.58 -4.61
C LYS A 257 -6.25 -12.07 -4.99
N LEU A 258 -5.65 -11.19 -4.20
CA LEU A 258 -4.24 -10.82 -4.32
C LEU A 258 -3.31 -11.83 -3.63
N THR A 259 -3.81 -12.91 -3.02
CA THR A 259 -2.95 -13.98 -2.52
C THR A 259 -2.69 -15.00 -3.62
N PRO A 260 -1.44 -15.29 -4.01
CA PRO A 260 -1.17 -16.31 -5.02
C PRO A 260 -1.60 -17.69 -4.52
N VAL A 261 -2.28 -18.46 -5.38
CA VAL A 261 -2.75 -19.79 -5.05
C VAL A 261 -1.58 -20.77 -5.12
N ARG A 262 -1.41 -21.57 -4.07
CA ARG A 262 -0.30 -22.52 -3.92
C ARG A 262 -0.81 -23.90 -3.58
N GLU A 263 -0.44 -24.87 -4.41
CA GLU A 263 -0.90 -26.25 -4.35
C GLU A 263 0.26 -27.21 -4.64
N TYR A 264 0.13 -28.45 -4.18
CA TYR A 264 1.09 -29.51 -4.52
C TYR A 264 0.69 -30.23 -5.81
N TYR A 265 1.68 -30.59 -6.62
CA TYR A 265 1.55 -31.39 -7.83
C TYR A 265 2.39 -32.67 -7.73
N PRO A 266 1.85 -33.85 -8.13
CA PRO A 266 0.42 -34.08 -8.38
C PRO A 266 -0.41 -33.95 -7.08
N GLN A 267 -1.72 -33.71 -7.22
CA GLN A 267 -2.61 -33.52 -6.06
C GLN A 267 -2.50 -34.70 -5.08
N GLY A 268 -2.53 -34.40 -3.78
CA GLY A 268 -2.38 -35.38 -2.70
C GLY A 268 -0.94 -35.82 -2.42
N ARG A 269 0.06 -35.42 -3.23
CA ARG A 269 1.48 -35.74 -2.98
C ARG A 269 2.31 -34.49 -2.75
N ARG A 270 3.06 -34.43 -1.64
CA ARG A 270 3.92 -33.29 -1.29
C ARG A 270 5.29 -33.31 -1.99
N VAL A 271 5.30 -33.41 -3.33
CA VAL A 271 6.53 -33.58 -4.12
C VAL A 271 6.98 -32.28 -4.78
N MET A 272 6.07 -31.61 -5.49
CA MET A 272 6.36 -30.36 -6.20
C MET A 272 5.32 -29.29 -5.85
N GLY A 273 5.74 -28.04 -5.65
CA GLY A 273 4.83 -26.92 -5.43
C GLY A 273 4.56 -26.16 -6.73
N VAL A 274 3.29 -25.86 -7.00
CA VAL A 274 2.84 -25.03 -8.11
C VAL A 274 2.26 -23.73 -7.55
N THR A 275 2.65 -22.59 -8.11
CA THR A 275 2.11 -21.28 -7.75
C THR A 275 1.37 -20.70 -8.94
N LYS A 276 0.08 -20.39 -8.75
CA LYS A 276 -0.75 -19.70 -9.74
C LYS A 276 -0.83 -18.24 -9.33
N TRP A 277 -0.26 -17.37 -10.16
CA TRP A 277 -0.33 -15.93 -9.98
C TRP A 277 -1.53 -15.37 -10.73
N ASN A 278 -2.04 -14.23 -10.27
CA ASN A 278 -2.99 -13.44 -11.03
C ASN A 278 -2.21 -12.56 -12.03
N ASP A 279 -2.43 -12.80 -13.33
CA ASP A 279 -1.75 -12.09 -14.41
C ASP A 279 -2.22 -10.65 -14.60
N SER A 280 -3.37 -10.27 -14.03
CA SER A 280 -3.94 -8.92 -14.14
C SER A 280 -3.21 -7.87 -13.27
N VAL A 281 -2.35 -8.32 -12.35
CA VAL A 281 -1.60 -7.49 -11.40
C VAL A 281 -0.12 -7.90 -11.35
N THR A 282 0.72 -7.12 -10.67
CA THR A 282 2.14 -7.48 -10.52
C THR A 282 2.35 -8.49 -9.39
N THR A 283 3.55 -9.08 -9.32
CA THR A 283 3.97 -9.96 -8.22
C THR A 283 4.04 -9.23 -6.88
N HIS A 284 4.33 -7.92 -6.89
CA HIS A 284 4.43 -7.10 -5.68
C HIS A 284 3.07 -6.82 -5.04
N ASN A 285 2.03 -6.62 -5.86
CA ASN A 285 0.65 -6.52 -5.37
C ASN A 285 0.17 -7.80 -4.70
N GLN A 286 0.79 -8.95 -4.99
CA GLN A 286 0.27 -10.23 -4.58
C GLN A 286 0.99 -10.80 -3.35
N HIS A 287 0.45 -10.60 -2.14
CA HIS A 287 1.12 -10.88 -0.87
C HIS A 287 0.52 -12.09 -0.12
N PRO A 288 1.33 -13.04 0.42
CA PRO A 288 0.82 -14.22 1.14
C PRO A 288 0.04 -13.89 2.42
N LEU A 289 0.41 -12.82 3.13
CA LEU A 289 -0.22 -12.43 4.40
C LEU A 289 -1.64 -11.88 4.26
N TYR A 290 -2.07 -11.44 3.07
CA TYR A 290 -3.43 -10.93 2.87
C TYR A 290 -4.48 -11.96 3.26
N HIS A 291 -4.30 -13.22 2.83
CA HIS A 291 -5.20 -14.30 3.21
C HIS A 291 -5.25 -14.49 4.73
N GLN A 292 -4.12 -14.43 5.43
CA GLN A 292 -4.09 -14.59 6.88
C GLN A 292 -4.79 -13.45 7.61
N ALA A 293 -4.52 -12.20 7.23
CA ALA A 293 -5.13 -11.02 7.83
C ALA A 293 -6.65 -11.00 7.61
N VAL A 294 -7.11 -11.19 6.38
CA VAL A 294 -8.54 -11.26 6.05
C VAL A 294 -9.23 -12.42 6.76
N LYS A 295 -8.58 -13.59 6.83
CA LYS A 295 -9.13 -14.75 7.55
C LYS A 295 -9.33 -14.47 9.05
N SER A 296 -8.43 -13.70 9.66
CA SER A 296 -8.60 -13.28 11.06
C SER A 296 -9.85 -12.41 11.22
N ILE A 297 -9.99 -11.37 10.39
CA ILE A 297 -11.15 -10.46 10.36
C ILE A 297 -12.46 -11.23 10.19
N VAL A 298 -12.54 -12.10 9.17
CA VAL A 298 -13.75 -12.88 8.86
C VAL A 298 -14.12 -13.82 10.01
N ARG A 299 -13.13 -14.45 10.66
CA ARG A 299 -13.38 -15.30 11.84
C ARG A 299 -13.90 -14.51 13.03
N THR A 300 -13.35 -13.32 13.29
CA THR A 300 -13.88 -12.44 14.33
C THR A 300 -15.34 -12.08 14.03
N SER A 301 -15.64 -11.71 12.78
CA SER A 301 -17.03 -11.46 12.36
C SER A 301 -17.95 -12.67 12.55
N GLN A 302 -17.48 -13.89 12.27
CA GLN A 302 -18.27 -15.11 12.49
C GLN A 302 -18.54 -15.37 13.97
N GLY A 303 -17.55 -15.12 14.85
CA GLY A 303 -17.73 -15.24 16.29
C GLY A 303 -18.79 -14.28 16.84
N LEU A 304 -18.96 -13.11 16.21
CA LEU A 304 -19.97 -12.12 16.59
C LEU A 304 -21.41 -12.52 16.24
N GLU A 305 -21.60 -13.53 15.37
CA GLU A 305 -22.93 -14.06 15.01
C GLU A 305 -23.65 -14.67 16.21
N ALA A 306 -22.89 -15.18 17.20
CA ALA A 306 -23.47 -15.68 18.44
C ALA A 306 -24.17 -14.59 19.27
N PHE A 307 -23.85 -13.32 19.04
CA PHE A 307 -24.32 -12.18 19.84
C PHE A 307 -25.28 -11.24 19.11
N THR A 308 -25.49 -11.45 17.80
CA THR A 308 -26.25 -10.54 16.94
C THR A 308 -27.33 -11.32 16.18
N PRO A 309 -28.59 -10.83 16.11
CA PRO A 309 -29.58 -11.44 15.24
C PRO A 309 -29.11 -11.43 13.78
N LEU A 310 -29.40 -12.51 13.05
CA LEU A 310 -28.98 -12.72 11.66
C LEU A 310 -29.28 -11.48 10.81
N ARG A 311 -28.23 -10.95 10.16
CA ARG A 311 -28.34 -9.88 9.17
C ARG A 311 -29.00 -10.44 7.90
N PRO A 312 -30.15 -9.90 7.44
CA PRO A 312 -30.86 -10.42 6.25
C PRO A 312 -30.09 -10.19 4.94
N ASP A 313 -29.09 -9.31 4.95
CA ASP A 313 -28.20 -8.95 3.82
C ASP A 313 -26.93 -9.82 3.73
N LYS A 314 -26.81 -10.86 4.57
CA LYS A 314 -25.67 -11.79 4.56
C LYS A 314 -25.69 -12.67 3.31
N THR A 315 -25.19 -12.12 2.22
CA THR A 315 -25.27 -12.69 0.86
C THR A 315 -23.96 -13.34 0.40
N TYR A 316 -22.94 -13.41 1.27
CA TYR A 316 -21.60 -13.85 0.86
C TYR A 316 -21.26 -15.25 1.38
N ASN A 317 -20.67 -16.06 0.51
CA ASN A 317 -20.15 -17.37 0.88
C ASN A 317 -18.74 -17.20 1.50
N VAL A 318 -18.60 -17.52 2.79
CA VAL A 318 -17.31 -17.45 3.49
C VAL A 318 -16.27 -18.38 2.86
N GLU A 319 -16.69 -19.51 2.29
CA GLU A 319 -15.79 -20.45 1.64
C GLU A 319 -15.14 -19.86 0.38
N GLU A 320 -15.84 -18.98 -0.35
CA GLU A 320 -15.29 -18.28 -1.52
C GLU A 320 -14.21 -17.25 -1.14
N VAL A 321 -14.31 -16.65 0.05
CA VAL A 321 -13.33 -15.69 0.56
C VAL A 321 -12.08 -16.42 1.08
N LEU A 322 -12.25 -17.63 1.61
CA LEU A 322 -11.21 -18.42 2.22
C LEU A 322 -10.64 -19.49 1.28
N VAL A 323 -10.32 -19.12 0.03
CA VAL A 323 -9.66 -20.02 -0.94
C VAL A 323 -8.49 -20.74 -0.27
N GLN A 324 -8.56 -22.08 -0.23
CA GLN A 324 -7.60 -22.90 0.49
C GLN A 324 -6.26 -22.95 -0.25
N THR A 325 -5.28 -22.18 0.21
CA THR A 325 -3.87 -22.37 -0.17
C THR A 325 -3.18 -23.34 0.79
N ASP A 326 -2.24 -24.13 0.30
CA ASP A 326 -1.45 -24.99 1.19
C ASP A 326 -0.62 -24.14 2.17
N LYS A 327 -0.84 -24.35 3.47
CA LYS A 327 -0.21 -23.55 4.54
C LYS A 327 1.32 -23.64 4.50
N LYS A 328 1.90 -24.79 4.17
CA LYS A 328 3.36 -24.99 4.18
C LYS A 328 4.01 -24.27 2.99
N LEU A 329 3.40 -24.37 1.81
CA LEU A 329 3.87 -23.65 0.63
C LEU A 329 3.74 -22.13 0.78
N THR A 330 2.66 -21.65 1.39
CA THR A 330 2.47 -20.23 1.68
C THR A 330 3.47 -19.72 2.71
N LEU A 331 3.74 -20.48 3.78
CA LEU A 331 4.76 -20.14 4.77
C LEU A 331 6.16 -20.06 4.14
N ARG A 332 6.55 -21.08 3.37
CA ARG A 332 7.84 -21.09 2.65
C ARG A 332 7.98 -19.92 1.70
N ALA A 333 6.90 -19.53 1.00
CA ALA A 333 6.91 -18.40 0.10
C ALA A 333 7.05 -17.07 0.86
N TRP A 334 6.38 -16.94 1.99
CA TRP A 334 6.53 -15.80 2.89
C TRP A 334 7.97 -15.68 3.41
N GLU A 335 8.56 -16.74 3.95
CA GLU A 335 9.96 -16.75 4.43
C GLU A 335 10.96 -16.28 3.37
N ARG A 336 10.80 -16.73 2.12
CA ARG A 336 11.65 -16.28 1.01
C ARG A 336 11.45 -14.81 0.67
N ARG A 337 10.22 -14.33 0.80
CA ARG A 337 9.86 -12.95 0.49
C ARG A 337 10.45 -11.97 1.51
N GLN A 338 10.59 -12.41 2.77
CA GLN A 338 11.29 -11.65 3.83
C GLN A 338 12.78 -11.36 3.51
N LEU A 339 13.38 -12.01 2.51
CA LEU A 339 14.71 -11.65 2.02
C LEU A 339 14.73 -10.37 1.16
N TYR A 340 13.56 -9.97 0.63
CA TYR A 340 13.39 -8.89 -0.33
C TYR A 340 12.40 -7.82 0.15
N GLU A 341 11.90 -7.95 1.38
CA GLU A 341 10.97 -7.02 2.00
C GLU A 341 11.46 -6.66 3.41
N ARG A 342 11.00 -5.52 3.92
CA ARG A 342 11.34 -5.09 5.28
C ARG A 342 10.68 -6.03 6.29
N PRO A 343 11.33 -6.29 7.44
CA PRO A 343 10.66 -6.96 8.56
C PRO A 343 9.53 -6.07 9.08
N THR A 344 8.30 -6.56 9.08
CA THR A 344 7.14 -5.90 9.68
C THR A 344 6.98 -6.37 11.13
N ALA A 345 6.84 -5.43 12.07
CA ALA A 345 6.98 -5.66 13.52
C ALA A 345 6.04 -6.73 14.12
N ASP A 346 4.88 -6.98 13.49
CA ASP A 346 3.88 -7.94 13.99
C ASP A 346 4.04 -9.37 13.45
N HIS A 347 5.09 -9.63 12.66
CA HIS A 347 5.27 -10.93 12.03
C HIS A 347 6.21 -11.85 12.79
N HIS A 348 5.71 -12.30 13.94
CA HIS A 348 6.09 -13.61 14.45
C HIS A 348 4.87 -14.53 14.38
N PRO A 349 4.64 -15.26 13.27
CA PRO A 349 4.16 -16.62 13.49
C PRO A 349 5.15 -17.25 14.47
N THR A 350 4.68 -17.66 15.65
CA THR A 350 5.44 -18.40 16.68
C THR A 350 6.53 -19.26 16.02
N MET A 351 7.77 -18.79 16.02
CA MET A 351 8.88 -19.39 15.30
C MET A 351 10.05 -19.52 16.26
N ASP A 352 9.97 -20.56 17.09
CA ASP A 352 11.10 -21.15 17.81
C ASP A 352 12.09 -21.86 16.88
N SER A 353 12.07 -21.61 15.57
CA SER A 353 13.04 -22.18 14.65
C SER A 353 13.39 -21.19 13.55
N ARG A 354 14.38 -20.33 13.81
CA ARG A 354 15.38 -20.08 12.77
C ARG A 354 16.01 -21.44 12.47
N THR A 355 15.41 -22.22 11.58
CA THR A 355 16.13 -23.37 11.02
C THR A 355 17.40 -22.78 10.45
N PRO A 356 18.58 -23.13 10.99
CA PRO A 356 19.83 -22.56 10.51
C PRO A 356 19.87 -22.80 9.01
N ASP A 357 20.19 -21.75 8.25
CA ASP A 357 20.25 -21.83 6.79
C ASP A 357 21.18 -23.00 6.46
N ALA A 358 20.57 -24.10 6.00
CA ALA A 358 21.31 -25.29 5.69
C ALA A 358 22.03 -24.94 4.40
N VAL A 359 23.34 -24.68 4.49
CA VAL A 359 24.19 -24.48 3.31
C VAL A 359 23.81 -25.57 2.33
N TYR A 360 23.11 -25.16 1.26
CA TYR A 360 22.77 -26.08 0.20
C TYR A 360 24.11 -26.56 -0.33
N LYS A 361 24.47 -27.79 0.05
CA LYS A 361 25.57 -28.50 -0.58
C LYS A 361 25.06 -28.75 -1.98
N SER A 362 25.29 -27.78 -2.87
CA SER A 362 25.10 -27.98 -4.29
C SER A 362 25.72 -29.33 -4.63
N ARG A 363 25.02 -30.11 -5.45
CA ARG A 363 25.64 -31.29 -6.06
C ARG A 363 26.91 -30.87 -6.83
N ASP A 364 27.00 -29.58 -7.16
CA ASP A 364 28.10 -28.88 -7.82
C ASP A 364 28.90 -27.99 -6.83
N ARG A 365 29.61 -28.56 -5.85
CA ARG A 365 30.47 -27.77 -4.94
C ARG A 365 31.56 -27.03 -5.75
N PRO A 366 31.89 -25.77 -5.43
CA PRO A 366 32.97 -25.05 -6.08
C PRO A 366 34.31 -25.53 -5.52
N LEU A 367 35.02 -26.35 -6.29
CA LEU A 367 36.48 -26.32 -6.25
C LEU A 367 36.94 -24.96 -6.84
N SER A 368 38.15 -24.53 -6.48
CA SER A 368 38.76 -23.24 -6.86
C SER A 368 38.49 -22.85 -8.32
N SER A 369 38.46 -21.55 -8.63
CA SER A 369 38.11 -21.02 -9.97
C SER A 369 38.80 -21.78 -11.11
N ASP A 370 40.04 -22.22 -10.93
CA ASP A 370 40.80 -22.95 -11.95
C ASP A 370 40.28 -24.38 -12.21
N SER A 371 39.63 -25.01 -11.24
CA SER A 371 39.05 -26.36 -11.35
C SER A 371 37.68 -26.38 -12.06
N ARG A 372 36.90 -25.28 -11.99
CA ARG A 372 35.59 -25.20 -12.67
C ARG A 372 35.72 -25.08 -14.19
N TYR A 373 36.79 -24.45 -14.66
CA TYR A 373 37.04 -24.35 -16.09
C TYR A 373 37.44 -25.71 -16.70
N MET A 374 38.17 -26.51 -15.93
CA MET A 374 38.54 -27.89 -16.25
C MET A 374 37.32 -28.81 -16.37
N ASP A 375 36.41 -28.78 -15.39
CA ASP A 375 35.27 -29.72 -15.35
C ASP A 375 34.26 -29.51 -16.49
N ASP A 376 34.06 -28.27 -16.95
CA ASP A 376 33.15 -28.01 -18.07
C ASP A 376 33.76 -28.39 -19.42
N VAL A 377 35.07 -28.18 -19.60
CA VAL A 377 35.80 -28.64 -20.80
C VAL A 377 35.85 -30.17 -20.81
N LEU A 378 36.12 -30.80 -19.66
CA LEU A 378 36.08 -32.26 -19.48
C LEU A 378 34.72 -32.85 -19.86
N LYS A 379 33.61 -32.28 -19.38
CA LYS A 379 32.25 -32.76 -19.70
C LYS A 379 31.90 -32.69 -21.19
N LEU A 380 32.43 -31.71 -21.91
CA LEU A 380 32.23 -31.58 -23.36
C LEU A 380 33.08 -32.61 -24.14
N MET A 381 34.19 -33.05 -23.55
CA MET A 381 35.12 -34.02 -24.15
C MET A 381 34.80 -35.48 -23.77
N GLU A 382 34.11 -35.72 -22.65
CA GLU A 382 33.67 -37.05 -22.17
C GLU A 382 32.95 -37.93 -23.22
N PRO A 383 32.09 -37.40 -24.11
CA PRO A 383 31.43 -38.21 -25.15
C PRO A 383 32.39 -38.76 -26.23
N PHE A 384 33.60 -38.21 -26.34
CA PHE A 384 34.59 -38.55 -27.37
C PHE A 384 35.68 -39.51 -26.86
N VAL A 385 35.49 -40.02 -25.65
CA VAL A 385 36.29 -41.09 -25.06
C VAL A 385 35.98 -42.40 -25.80
N MET A 386 37.02 -43.11 -26.25
CA MET A 386 36.85 -44.38 -26.95
C MET A 386 36.14 -45.39 -26.04
N SER A 387 35.16 -46.12 -26.56
CA SER A 387 34.52 -47.21 -25.81
C SER A 387 35.43 -48.44 -25.77
N ALA A 388 35.45 -49.16 -24.64
CA ALA A 388 36.17 -50.43 -24.54
C ALA A 388 35.72 -51.39 -25.67
N PRO A 389 36.66 -52.03 -26.38
CA PRO A 389 36.32 -52.95 -27.46
C PRO A 389 35.47 -54.10 -26.89
N ARG A 390 34.23 -54.23 -27.36
CA ARG A 390 33.33 -55.32 -26.95
C ARG A 390 33.88 -56.63 -27.50
N GLY A 391 34.41 -57.48 -26.63
CA GLY A 391 34.89 -58.81 -26.99
C GLY A 391 33.78 -59.84 -26.93
N SER A 392 33.96 -60.99 -27.58
CA SER A 392 33.06 -62.14 -27.48
C SER A 392 32.84 -62.66 -26.04
N ALA A 393 33.69 -62.25 -25.10
CA ALA A 393 33.56 -62.55 -23.67
C ALA A 393 32.56 -61.64 -22.93
N ASP A 394 32.19 -60.48 -23.48
CA ASP A 394 31.27 -59.52 -22.85
C ASP A 394 29.80 -59.93 -23.03
N GLU A 395 29.45 -60.61 -24.13
CA GLU A 395 28.09 -61.13 -24.38
C GLU A 395 27.78 -62.39 -23.54
N LEU A 396 28.83 -63.05 -23.04
CA LEU A 396 28.76 -64.25 -22.22
C LEU A 396 29.09 -63.98 -20.74
N GLU A 397 29.16 -62.70 -20.32
CA GLU A 397 29.56 -62.29 -18.96
C GLU A 397 28.70 -62.98 -17.87
N ASP A 398 27.42 -63.20 -18.15
CA ASP A 398 26.47 -63.87 -17.25
C ASP A 398 26.74 -65.37 -17.06
N TYR A 399 27.45 -66.01 -18.00
CA TYR A 399 27.79 -67.43 -18.00
C TYR A 399 29.23 -67.72 -17.51
N LEU A 400 30.05 -66.70 -17.27
CA LEU A 400 31.44 -66.86 -16.82
C LEU A 400 31.54 -67.21 -15.32
N ALA A 401 32.59 -67.92 -14.91
CA ALA A 401 32.85 -68.16 -13.47
C ALA A 401 33.15 -66.82 -12.76
N ALA A 402 32.83 -66.71 -11.46
CA ALA A 402 32.98 -65.45 -10.69
C ALA A 402 34.39 -64.82 -10.78
N LYS A 403 35.44 -65.65 -10.83
CA LYS A 403 36.83 -65.21 -11.03
C LYS A 403 37.10 -64.60 -12.42
N GLN A 404 36.44 -65.12 -13.46
CA GLN A 404 36.55 -64.63 -14.82
C GLN A 404 35.74 -63.34 -15.03
N ARG A 405 34.53 -63.24 -14.45
CA ARG A 405 33.74 -61.99 -14.44
C ARG A 405 34.51 -60.85 -13.79
N ARG A 406 35.16 -61.12 -12.65
CA ARG A 406 36.03 -60.15 -11.98
C ARG A 406 37.16 -59.68 -12.90
N LYS A 407 37.82 -60.59 -13.63
CA LYS A 407 38.92 -60.25 -14.55
C LYS A 407 38.47 -59.43 -15.77
N VAL A 408 37.27 -59.68 -16.30
CA VAL A 408 36.66 -58.89 -17.40
C VAL A 408 36.29 -57.50 -16.88
N ARG A 409 35.65 -57.41 -15.72
CA ARG A 409 35.34 -56.14 -15.06
C ARG A 409 36.59 -55.34 -14.73
N ASP A 410 37.62 -55.96 -14.16
CA ASP A 410 38.89 -55.30 -13.82
C ASP A 410 39.60 -54.74 -15.08
N LYS A 411 39.51 -55.43 -16.22
CA LYS A 411 40.05 -54.95 -17.50
C LYS A 411 39.25 -53.79 -18.08
N ARG A 412 37.92 -53.86 -18.01
CA ARG A 412 37.03 -52.78 -18.43
C ARG A 412 37.23 -51.54 -17.57
N ASP A 413 37.28 -51.71 -16.25
CA ASP A 413 37.56 -50.65 -15.29
C ASP A 413 38.96 -50.05 -15.49
N ALA A 414 39.94 -50.85 -15.94
CA ALA A 414 41.28 -50.35 -16.29
C ALA A 414 41.27 -49.53 -17.59
N PHE A 415 40.52 -49.95 -18.59
CA PHE A 415 40.33 -49.22 -19.84
C PHE A 415 39.62 -47.89 -19.58
N GLU A 416 38.45 -47.91 -18.92
CA GLU A 416 37.68 -46.71 -18.56
C GLU A 416 38.50 -45.71 -17.71
N ARG A 417 39.38 -46.21 -16.82
CA ARG A 417 40.31 -45.35 -16.06
C ARG A 417 41.37 -44.68 -16.95
N LYS A 418 41.94 -45.40 -17.92
CA LYS A 418 42.93 -44.85 -18.85
C LYS A 418 42.31 -43.80 -19.77
N SER A 419 41.14 -44.10 -20.35
CA SER A 419 40.48 -43.17 -21.26
C SER A 419 40.03 -41.86 -20.58
N ARG A 420 39.62 -41.93 -19.30
CA ARG A 420 39.38 -40.72 -18.49
C ARG A 420 40.66 -39.93 -18.18
N ALA A 421 41.78 -40.61 -17.92
CA ALA A 421 43.05 -39.96 -17.67
C ALA A 421 43.58 -39.23 -18.91
N ASP A 422 43.44 -39.83 -20.08
CA ASP A 422 43.84 -39.22 -21.36
C ASP A 422 42.96 -38.00 -21.72
N CYS A 423 41.65 -38.07 -21.46
CA CYS A 423 40.72 -36.94 -21.63
C CYS A 423 41.13 -35.74 -20.75
N ARG A 424 41.54 -36.02 -19.51
CA ARG A 424 42.05 -35.01 -18.60
C ARG A 424 43.38 -34.39 -19.03
N ARG A 425 44.30 -35.19 -19.57
CA ARG A 425 45.56 -34.67 -20.12
C ARG A 425 45.33 -33.74 -21.31
N LEU A 426 44.35 -34.05 -22.16
CA LEU A 426 43.97 -33.19 -23.28
C LEU A 426 43.33 -31.87 -22.80
N ALA A 427 42.43 -31.91 -21.82
CA ALA A 427 41.84 -30.70 -21.24
C ALA A 427 42.88 -29.80 -20.55
N GLU A 428 43.82 -30.39 -19.80
CA GLU A 428 44.96 -29.68 -19.20
C GLU A 428 45.86 -29.02 -20.27
N PHE A 429 46.08 -29.69 -21.40
CA PHE A 429 46.86 -29.16 -22.52
C PHE A 429 46.19 -27.96 -23.20
N LEU A 430 44.86 -27.99 -23.38
CA LEU A 430 44.14 -26.84 -23.95
C LEU A 430 44.14 -25.65 -22.98
N LEU A 431 43.89 -25.89 -21.68
CA LEU A 431 43.84 -24.84 -20.66
C LEU A 431 45.16 -24.09 -20.48
N ALA A 432 46.29 -24.73 -20.74
CA ALA A 432 47.60 -24.06 -20.75
C ALA A 432 47.70 -22.95 -21.81
N GLN A 433 46.82 -22.95 -22.82
CA GLN A 433 46.79 -21.94 -23.89
C GLN A 433 45.85 -20.77 -23.57
N TRP A 434 45.13 -20.80 -22.44
CA TRP A 434 44.23 -19.72 -22.02
C TRP A 434 45.00 -18.48 -21.51
N PRO A 435 44.60 -17.24 -21.85
CA PRO A 435 43.45 -16.85 -22.67
C PRO A 435 43.81 -16.70 -24.17
N CYS A 436 43.24 -17.55 -25.01
CA CYS A 436 43.30 -17.45 -26.48
C CYS A 436 41.90 -17.68 -27.08
N LEU A 437 41.67 -17.22 -28.31
CA LEU A 437 40.38 -17.42 -28.98
C LEU A 437 40.25 -18.83 -29.57
N GLU A 438 41.35 -19.40 -30.08
CA GLU A 438 41.42 -20.68 -30.78
C GLU A 438 42.57 -21.53 -30.19
N PRO A 439 42.28 -22.56 -29.37
CA PRO A 439 43.29 -23.47 -28.87
C PRO A 439 43.64 -24.55 -29.91
N SER A 440 44.92 -24.94 -29.99
CA SER A 440 45.44 -25.90 -30.97
C SER A 440 45.82 -27.25 -30.35
N ALA A 441 45.70 -28.33 -31.12
CA ALA A 441 46.18 -29.67 -30.76
C ALA A 441 47.65 -29.93 -31.14
N GLU A 442 48.30 -29.00 -31.85
CA GLU A 442 49.67 -29.16 -32.32
C GLU A 442 50.63 -29.38 -31.15
N GLY A 443 51.32 -30.53 -31.15
CA GLY A 443 52.24 -30.91 -30.08
C GLY A 443 51.67 -31.84 -28.99
N PHE A 444 50.38 -32.23 -29.07
CA PHE A 444 49.84 -33.27 -28.19
C PHE A 444 50.27 -34.67 -28.68
N PRO A 445 50.83 -35.55 -27.82
CA PRO A 445 51.33 -36.86 -28.24
C PRO A 445 50.16 -37.79 -28.59
N ASP A 446 50.01 -38.11 -29.88
CA ASP A 446 48.90 -38.92 -30.43
C ASP A 446 49.13 -40.45 -30.32
N VAL A 447 50.16 -40.87 -29.57
CA VAL A 447 50.52 -42.29 -29.40
C VAL A 447 49.97 -42.80 -28.08
N ASP A 448 49.16 -43.85 -28.13
CA ASP A 448 48.55 -44.53 -26.96
C ASP A 448 47.49 -43.70 -26.20
N VAL A 449 46.73 -42.86 -26.92
CA VAL A 449 45.63 -42.03 -26.41
C VAL A 449 44.28 -42.67 -26.71
N GLN A 450 43.39 -42.77 -25.72
CA GLN A 450 42.05 -43.38 -25.86
C GLN A 450 40.90 -42.36 -26.00
N VAL A 451 41.16 -41.23 -26.68
CA VAL A 451 40.22 -40.12 -26.90
C VAL A 451 40.32 -39.63 -28.34
N HIS A 452 39.18 -39.37 -29.00
CA HIS A 452 39.16 -38.77 -30.33
C HIS A 452 39.49 -37.27 -30.26
N VAL A 453 40.77 -36.92 -30.38
CA VAL A 453 41.32 -35.58 -30.13
C VAL A 453 40.64 -34.47 -30.95
N GLY A 454 40.53 -34.63 -32.28
CA GLY A 454 39.91 -33.62 -33.16
C GLY A 454 38.45 -33.31 -32.79
N PRO A 455 37.55 -34.30 -32.82
CA PRO A 455 36.14 -34.12 -32.43
C PRO A 455 35.93 -33.59 -31.00
N ALA A 456 36.81 -33.96 -30.06
CA ALA A 456 36.76 -33.48 -28.69
C ALA A 456 37.09 -31.97 -28.58
N ILE A 457 38.03 -31.48 -29.39
CA ILE A 457 38.37 -30.06 -29.47
C ILE A 457 37.23 -29.27 -30.13
N ASP A 458 36.70 -29.78 -31.25
CA ASP A 458 35.58 -29.16 -31.96
C ASP A 458 34.34 -28.98 -31.08
N ALA A 459 34.08 -29.93 -30.18
CA ALA A 459 32.99 -29.84 -29.21
C ALA A 459 33.23 -28.80 -28.10
N ALA A 460 34.49 -28.54 -27.75
CA ALA A 460 34.86 -27.57 -26.71
C ALA A 460 34.96 -26.12 -27.25
N LEU A 461 35.22 -25.93 -28.55
CA LEU A 461 35.43 -24.63 -29.19
C LEU A 461 34.30 -23.60 -28.96
N PRO A 462 32.99 -23.92 -29.12
CA PRO A 462 31.93 -22.94 -28.95
C PRO A 462 31.87 -22.35 -27.52
N GLU A 463 32.08 -23.19 -26.51
CA GLU A 463 32.14 -22.77 -25.11
C GLU A 463 33.43 -22.01 -24.81
N TRP A 464 34.56 -22.41 -25.42
CA TRP A 464 35.84 -21.70 -25.33
C TRP A 464 35.74 -20.26 -25.88
N SER A 465 35.22 -20.07 -27.09
CA SER A 465 35.06 -18.74 -27.72
C SER A 465 34.03 -17.87 -27.00
N ARG A 466 32.97 -18.45 -26.42
CA ARG A 466 32.01 -17.72 -25.57
C ARG A 466 32.70 -17.16 -24.33
N ARG A 467 33.56 -17.97 -23.69
CA ARG A 467 34.30 -17.56 -22.48
C ARG A 467 35.32 -16.48 -22.79
N PHE A 468 36.05 -16.57 -23.90
CA PHE A 468 37.05 -15.57 -24.28
C PHE A 468 36.40 -14.18 -24.45
N ARG A 469 35.25 -14.11 -25.14
CA ARG A 469 34.48 -12.86 -25.30
C ARG A 469 34.00 -12.27 -23.97
N ASN A 470 33.57 -13.12 -23.02
CA ASN A 470 33.20 -12.65 -21.68
C ASN A 470 34.42 -12.12 -20.89
N HIS A 471 35.59 -12.73 -21.05
CA HIS A 471 36.84 -12.25 -20.44
C HIS A 471 37.27 -10.89 -21.01
N GLU A 472 37.15 -10.68 -22.32
CA GLU A 472 37.39 -9.37 -22.95
C GLU A 472 36.40 -8.31 -22.47
N PHE A 473 35.10 -8.65 -22.40
CA PHE A 473 34.08 -7.75 -21.88
C PHE A 473 34.33 -7.38 -20.41
N HIS A 474 34.74 -8.33 -19.58
CA HIS A 474 35.12 -8.07 -18.19
C HIS A 474 36.27 -7.06 -18.08
N ARG A 475 37.34 -7.23 -18.89
CA ARG A 475 38.44 -6.25 -18.95
C ARG A 475 37.97 -4.88 -19.40
N HIS A 476 37.07 -4.81 -20.38
CA HIS A 476 36.50 -3.55 -20.86
C HIS A 476 35.68 -2.83 -19.76
N VAL A 477 34.81 -3.54 -19.06
CA VAL A 477 34.01 -2.99 -17.96
C VAL A 477 34.90 -2.47 -16.83
N GLN A 478 35.98 -3.19 -16.48
CA GLN A 478 36.95 -2.72 -15.48
C GLN A 478 37.69 -1.45 -15.91
N ALA A 479 37.98 -1.30 -17.20
CA ALA A 479 38.59 -0.08 -17.74
C ALA A 479 37.62 1.11 -17.68
N VAL A 480 36.35 0.90 -18.03
CA VAL A 480 35.30 1.93 -17.93
C VAL A 480 35.05 2.35 -16.47
N GLN A 481 35.03 1.39 -15.54
CA GLN A 481 34.84 1.68 -14.12
C GLN A 481 35.96 2.57 -13.56
N ARG A 482 37.22 2.35 -13.96
CA ARG A 482 38.34 3.22 -13.58
C ARG A 482 38.16 4.67 -14.06
N ILE A 483 37.67 4.87 -15.28
CA ILE A 483 37.40 6.21 -15.84
C ILE A 483 36.26 6.90 -15.08
N LEU A 484 35.21 6.16 -14.73
CA LEU A 484 34.06 6.68 -13.97
C LEU A 484 34.45 7.05 -12.53
N ASP A 485 35.35 6.29 -11.91
CA ASP A 485 35.85 6.56 -10.56
C ASP A 485 36.67 7.88 -10.50
N GLU A 486 37.28 8.29 -11.62
CA GLU A 486 38.06 9.53 -11.75
C GLU A 486 37.22 10.81 -11.98
N HIS A 487 35.94 10.71 -12.38
CA HIS A 487 35.11 11.85 -12.81
C HIS A 487 33.99 12.25 -11.82
N ARG A 488 34.18 12.00 -10.52
CA ARG A 488 33.18 12.35 -9.50
C ARG A 488 33.26 13.83 -9.11
N SER A 489 32.30 14.65 -9.55
CA SER A 489 32.20 16.07 -9.17
C SER A 489 31.49 16.28 -7.82
N GLU A 490 32.07 17.11 -6.96
CA GLU A 490 31.44 17.66 -5.76
C GLU A 490 30.49 18.81 -6.14
N GLY A 491 29.18 18.55 -6.12
CA GLY A 491 28.15 19.55 -6.39
C GLY A 491 27.51 20.09 -5.10
N LYS A 492 28.08 21.15 -4.53
CA LYS A 492 27.36 22.07 -3.63
C LYS A 492 26.35 22.89 -4.44
N ARG A 493 25.09 22.94 -4.02
CA ARG A 493 24.15 24.03 -4.39
C ARG A 493 23.28 24.44 -3.19
N THR A 494 23.60 25.62 -2.69
CA THR A 494 22.76 26.53 -1.92
C THR A 494 21.64 27.08 -2.80
N ILE A 495 20.41 27.15 -2.30
CA ILE A 495 19.35 28.00 -2.87
C ILE A 495 18.73 28.79 -1.74
N ALA A 496 18.81 30.11 -1.86
CA ALA A 496 18.21 31.10 -0.97
C ALA A 496 16.70 31.19 -1.21
N ALA A 497 15.94 31.34 -0.12
CA ALA A 497 14.52 31.66 -0.15
C ALA A 497 14.30 33.12 0.27
N ASN A 498 13.68 33.91 -0.60
CA ASN A 498 13.09 35.21 -0.29
C ASN A 498 11.72 35.27 -0.95
N ALA A 499 10.67 35.47 -0.14
CA ALA A 499 9.62 36.47 -0.35
C ALA A 499 8.54 36.32 0.74
N THR A 500 8.39 37.37 1.54
CA THR A 500 7.24 37.64 2.40
C THR A 500 6.04 38.10 1.58
N PRO A 501 4.82 37.91 2.08
CA PRO A 501 3.78 38.91 1.91
C PRO A 501 3.28 39.40 3.26
N THR A 502 3.26 40.72 3.39
CA THR A 502 2.57 41.48 4.41
C THR A 502 1.07 41.44 4.15
N HIS A 503 0.28 41.03 5.13
CA HIS A 503 -1.07 41.52 5.24
C HIS A 503 -1.44 41.75 6.71
N ARG A 504 -1.93 42.95 6.99
CA ARG A 504 -2.44 43.43 8.26
C ARG A 504 -3.65 42.60 8.70
N GLN A 505 -3.78 42.31 10.01
CA GLN A 505 -4.91 42.75 10.85
C GLN A 505 -4.97 42.07 12.24
N ASN A 506 -5.53 42.84 13.18
CA ASN A 506 -6.21 42.49 14.44
C ASN A 506 -5.38 41.99 15.63
N SER A 507 -5.33 42.81 16.68
CA SER A 507 -4.42 42.75 17.84
C SER A 507 -4.59 41.58 18.82
N PHE A 508 -5.36 40.55 18.49
CA PHE A 508 -5.58 39.38 19.37
C PHE A 508 -5.49 38.02 18.66
N LEU A 509 -5.55 37.95 17.33
CA LEU A 509 -5.46 36.71 16.57
C LEU A 509 -4.15 36.70 15.77
N CYS A 510 -3.29 35.71 16.01
CA CYS A 510 -2.00 35.60 15.32
C CYS A 510 -1.81 34.19 14.75
N ALA A 511 -1.52 34.12 13.45
CA ALA A 511 -1.12 32.88 12.81
C ALA A 511 0.20 32.37 13.42
N ARG A 512 0.26 31.07 13.72
CA ARG A 512 1.45 30.38 14.21
C ARG A 512 2.37 30.03 13.05
N LYS A 513 3.67 30.29 13.25
CA LYS A 513 4.72 29.88 12.30
C LYS A 513 4.96 28.38 12.43
N LEU A 514 4.44 27.61 11.47
CA LEU A 514 4.56 26.16 11.49
C LEU A 514 6.00 25.66 11.32
N ASP A 515 6.87 26.41 10.65
CA ASP A 515 8.27 26.01 10.39
C ASP A 515 9.05 25.68 11.67
N THR A 516 8.87 26.48 12.72
CA THR A 516 9.54 26.26 14.01
C THR A 516 9.01 25.00 14.69
N SER A 517 7.69 24.80 14.67
CA SER A 517 7.06 23.63 15.25
C SER A 517 7.38 22.35 14.48
N GLN A 518 7.45 22.42 13.14
CA GLN A 518 7.93 21.32 12.30
C GLN A 518 9.40 21.00 12.61
N THR A 519 10.26 22.00 12.78
CA THR A 519 11.67 21.77 13.15
C THR A 519 11.81 21.09 14.52
N ASN A 520 10.96 21.47 15.47
CA ASN A 520 10.93 20.85 16.80
C ASN A 520 10.46 19.38 16.75
N VAL A 521 9.67 19.01 15.75
CA VAL A 521 9.23 17.63 15.49
C VAL A 521 10.32 16.84 14.77
N THR A 522 10.93 17.40 13.73
CA THR A 522 11.91 16.69 12.91
C THR A 522 13.17 16.35 13.69
N ARG A 523 13.64 17.24 14.58
CA ARG A 523 14.89 17.03 15.32
C ARG A 523 14.90 15.74 16.17
N PRO A 524 13.95 15.48 17.10
CA PRO A 524 13.94 14.23 17.86
C PRO A 524 13.81 12.98 16.97
N PHE A 525 13.06 13.09 15.86
CA PHE A 525 12.92 11.97 14.92
C PHE A 525 14.22 11.69 14.15
N GLU A 526 14.95 12.72 13.72
CA GLU A 526 16.27 12.57 13.09
C GLU A 526 17.30 11.99 14.06
N GLU A 527 17.30 12.43 15.32
CA GLU A 527 18.18 11.90 16.36
C GLU A 527 17.85 10.44 16.70
N LEU A 528 16.56 10.07 16.74
CA LEU A 528 16.12 8.69 16.93
C LEU A 528 16.54 7.81 15.74
N ARG A 529 16.32 8.32 14.51
CA ARG A 529 16.73 7.66 13.28
C ARG A 529 18.24 7.44 13.24
N ALA A 530 19.03 8.46 13.55
CA ALA A 530 20.49 8.35 13.62
C ALA A 530 20.95 7.33 14.67
N SER A 531 20.22 7.21 15.78
CA SER A 531 20.49 6.19 16.81
C SER A 531 20.18 4.78 16.34
N LEU A 532 19.12 4.57 15.55
CA LEU A 532 18.77 3.28 14.96
C LEU A 532 19.76 2.89 13.85
N GLU A 533 20.23 3.88 13.10
CA GLU A 533 21.20 3.72 12.01
C GLU A 533 22.66 3.62 12.52
N ALA A 534 22.88 3.69 13.83
CA ALA A 534 24.19 3.51 14.43
C ALA A 534 24.63 2.03 14.37
N PRO A 535 25.94 1.75 14.16
CA PRO A 535 26.44 0.38 14.10
C PRO A 535 26.32 -0.30 15.45
N THR A 536 25.88 -1.54 15.46
CA THR A 536 25.79 -2.37 16.66
C THR A 536 26.70 -3.58 16.53
N ALA A 537 26.91 -4.33 17.61
CA ALA A 537 27.66 -5.59 17.57
C ALA A 537 27.06 -6.60 16.57
N ALA A 538 25.76 -6.49 16.27
CA ALA A 538 25.07 -7.35 15.31
C ALA A 538 25.10 -6.82 13.86
N MET A 539 25.29 -5.52 13.63
CA MET A 539 25.17 -4.89 12.32
C MET A 539 26.22 -3.81 12.05
N SER A 540 27.01 -3.99 10.99
CA SER A 540 28.04 -3.05 10.54
C SER A 540 27.46 -1.85 9.76
N ARG A 541 28.21 -0.73 9.71
CA ARG A 541 27.88 0.45 8.89
C ARG A 541 27.56 0.11 7.43
N SER A 542 28.34 -0.80 6.85
CA SER A 542 28.16 -1.21 5.46
C SER A 542 26.85 -1.97 5.26
N GLN A 543 26.48 -2.87 6.17
CA GLN A 543 25.20 -3.58 6.11
C GLN A 543 24.01 -2.62 6.22
N ILE A 544 24.05 -1.68 7.17
CA ILE A 544 23.00 -0.66 7.33
C ILE A 544 22.85 0.15 6.03
N ARG A 545 23.96 0.64 5.47
CA ARG A 545 23.96 1.40 4.20
C ARG A 545 23.33 0.61 3.05
N TRP A 546 23.65 -0.68 2.92
CA TRP A 546 23.11 -1.52 1.84
C TRP A 546 21.63 -1.81 2.04
N LEU A 547 21.18 -2.05 3.28
CA LEU A 547 19.76 -2.22 3.60
C LEU A 547 18.96 -0.95 3.30
N GLN A 548 19.51 0.23 3.61
CA GLN A 548 18.89 1.51 3.26
C GLN A 548 18.77 1.68 1.74
N ARG A 549 19.86 1.44 0.99
CA ARG A 549 19.84 1.54 -0.49
C ARG A 549 18.91 0.52 -1.15
N GLY A 550 18.78 -0.66 -0.56
CA GLY A 550 17.86 -1.71 -1.00
C GLY A 550 16.42 -1.52 -0.57
N SER A 551 16.09 -0.44 0.18
CA SER A 551 14.79 -0.27 0.82
C SER A 551 14.37 -1.43 1.72
N LEU A 552 15.33 -2.13 2.34
CA LEU A 552 15.13 -3.23 3.29
C LEU A 552 15.32 -2.81 4.75
N TRP A 553 15.79 -1.59 4.99
CA TRP A 553 15.84 -1.00 6.33
C TRP A 553 14.41 -0.71 6.82
N PRO A 554 14.08 -0.97 8.10
CA PRO A 554 12.74 -0.69 8.64
C PRO A 554 12.29 0.74 8.34
N ALA A 555 11.01 0.89 7.99
CA ALA A 555 10.40 2.20 7.83
C ALA A 555 10.41 2.91 9.18
N ILE A 556 11.01 4.12 9.23
CA ILE A 556 10.93 4.99 10.41
C ILE A 556 10.03 6.15 10.01
N THR A 557 8.75 5.98 10.32
CA THR A 557 7.64 6.89 10.03
C THR A 557 6.96 7.30 11.34
N THR A 558 6.17 8.37 11.33
CA THR A 558 5.40 8.76 12.52
C THR A 558 4.51 7.61 13.00
N VAL A 559 3.77 6.95 12.09
CA VAL A 559 2.91 5.80 12.41
C VAL A 559 3.69 4.66 13.09
N THR A 560 4.84 4.27 12.54
CA THR A 560 5.65 3.21 13.16
C THR A 560 6.11 3.56 14.58
N LEU A 561 6.29 4.85 14.89
CA LEU A 561 6.68 5.28 16.23
C LEU A 561 5.49 5.30 17.19
N LEU A 562 4.29 5.60 16.69
CA LEU A 562 3.05 5.50 17.47
C LEU A 562 2.78 4.05 17.89
N GLU A 563 2.90 3.09 16.97
CA GLU A 563 2.76 1.65 17.25
C GLU A 563 3.70 1.18 18.39
N HIS A 564 4.89 1.77 18.48
CA HIS A 564 5.91 1.44 19.47
C HIS A 564 5.80 2.26 20.77
N LEU A 565 4.76 3.08 20.94
CA LEU A 565 4.53 3.86 22.17
C LEU A 565 3.57 3.15 23.14
N GLY A 566 2.63 2.35 22.65
CA GLY A 566 1.55 1.77 23.46
C GLY A 566 2.04 0.90 24.61
N SER A 567 1.30 0.86 25.72
CA SER A 567 1.73 0.17 26.95
C SER A 567 2.07 -1.33 26.79
N ASN A 568 1.62 -1.96 25.69
CA ASN A 568 1.84 -3.37 25.37
C ASN A 568 3.03 -3.63 24.44
N CYS A 569 3.79 -2.61 24.04
CA CYS A 569 4.92 -2.77 23.11
C CYS A 569 6.23 -3.14 23.84
N ASN A 570 7.06 -3.99 23.21
CA ASN A 570 8.39 -4.35 23.69
C ASN A 570 9.46 -3.36 23.18
N THR A 571 9.24 -2.05 23.35
CA THR A 571 10.20 -1.03 22.91
C THR A 571 11.35 -0.93 23.91
N PRO A 572 12.63 -0.97 23.46
CA PRO A 572 13.77 -0.88 24.38
C PRO A 572 13.73 0.43 25.18
N PRO A 573 13.97 0.40 26.51
CA PRO A 573 13.87 1.58 27.38
C PRO A 573 14.74 2.77 26.95
N SER A 574 15.85 2.51 26.24
CA SER A 574 16.75 3.54 25.72
C SER A 574 16.13 4.46 24.67
N PHE A 575 15.12 3.98 23.92
CA PHE A 575 14.50 4.74 22.83
C PHE A 575 13.27 5.53 23.29
N LEU A 576 12.61 5.09 24.36
CA LEU A 576 11.36 5.68 24.86
C LEU A 576 11.45 7.20 25.14
N PRO A 577 12.50 7.74 25.79
CA PRO A 577 12.55 9.17 26.10
C PRO A 577 12.54 10.06 24.85
N ARG A 578 13.36 9.73 23.85
CA ARG A 578 13.47 10.51 22.60
C ARG A 578 12.21 10.41 21.76
N MET A 579 11.64 9.21 21.67
CA MET A 579 10.38 8.99 20.96
C MET A 579 9.25 9.80 21.59
N ARG A 580 9.14 9.79 22.94
CA ARG A 580 8.15 10.60 23.67
C ARG A 580 8.35 12.09 23.45
N GLU A 581 9.59 12.58 23.47
CA GLU A 581 9.90 13.99 23.19
C GLU A 581 9.42 14.40 21.80
N GLY A 582 9.71 13.60 20.76
CA GLY A 582 9.23 13.85 19.40
C GLY A 582 7.70 13.82 19.28
N LEU A 583 7.04 12.88 19.95
CA LEU A 583 5.58 12.75 19.92
C LEU A 583 4.87 13.87 20.70
N VAL A 584 5.47 14.39 21.79
CA VAL A 584 4.98 15.60 22.47
C VAL A 584 5.22 16.85 21.63
N ALA A 585 6.31 16.93 20.85
CA ALA A 585 6.48 18.00 19.87
C ALA A 585 5.41 17.92 18.77
N LEU A 586 5.01 16.71 18.38
CA LEU A 586 3.98 16.48 17.37
C LEU A 586 2.59 16.95 17.83
N THR A 587 2.21 16.74 19.09
CA THR A 587 0.94 17.28 19.62
C THR A 587 0.93 18.82 19.62
N LYS A 588 2.09 19.46 19.87
CA LYS A 588 2.24 20.93 19.74
C LYS A 588 2.10 21.41 18.30
N LEU A 589 2.69 20.70 17.33
CA LEU A 589 2.52 21.02 15.91
C LEU A 589 1.05 20.91 15.50
N GLN A 590 0.38 19.82 15.87
CA GLN A 590 -1.05 19.63 15.63
C GLN A 590 -1.89 20.76 16.25
N ARG A 591 -1.55 21.20 17.47
CA ARG A 591 -2.19 22.36 18.12
C ARG A 591 -2.00 23.65 17.33
N ASP A 592 -0.78 23.93 16.88
CA ASP A 592 -0.51 25.13 16.07
C ASP A 592 -1.27 25.13 14.74
N MET A 593 -1.42 23.94 14.12
CA MET A 593 -2.27 23.77 12.93
C MET A 593 -3.74 24.07 13.22
N ARG A 594 -4.29 23.57 14.33
CA ARG A 594 -5.67 23.88 14.77
C ARG A 594 -5.87 25.38 15.06
N LEU A 595 -4.89 26.05 15.67
CA LEU A 595 -4.92 27.49 15.88
C LEU A 595 -4.93 28.26 14.56
N ASN A 596 -4.14 27.82 13.58
CA ASN A 596 -4.14 28.39 12.23
C ASN A 596 -5.47 28.15 11.49
N GLU A 597 -6.08 26.99 11.66
CA GLU A 597 -7.43 26.73 11.14
C GLU A 597 -8.46 27.71 11.73
N CYS A 598 -8.44 27.94 13.04
CA CYS A 598 -9.35 28.90 13.70
C CYS A 598 -9.08 30.33 13.22
N TYR A 599 -7.80 30.70 13.02
CA TYR A 599 -7.40 31.99 12.46
C TYR A 599 -7.98 32.20 11.06
N LEU A 600 -7.85 31.20 10.17
CA LEU A 600 -8.38 31.26 8.81
C LEU A 600 -9.91 31.28 8.76
N ALA A 601 -10.57 30.55 9.67
CA ALA A 601 -12.02 30.53 9.80
C ALA A 601 -12.60 31.78 10.50
N GLY A 602 -11.76 32.58 11.17
CA GLY A 602 -12.19 33.73 11.98
C GLY A 602 -12.90 33.35 13.28
N ASP A 603 -12.74 32.12 13.78
CA ASP A 603 -13.40 31.63 15.00
C ASP A 603 -12.59 32.00 16.25
N VAL A 604 -12.88 33.18 16.80
CA VAL A 604 -12.18 33.75 17.96
C VAL A 604 -12.36 32.90 19.21
N THR A 605 -13.57 32.40 19.43
CA THR A 605 -13.92 31.61 20.62
C THR A 605 -13.12 30.31 20.67
N ARG A 606 -13.11 29.57 19.56
CA ARG A 606 -12.35 28.32 19.47
C ARG A 606 -10.85 28.55 19.54
N PHE A 607 -10.35 29.65 18.97
CA PHE A 607 -8.94 30.02 19.08
C PHE A 607 -8.52 30.24 20.54
N GLN A 608 -9.32 30.99 21.31
CA GLN A 608 -9.03 31.25 22.73
C GLN A 608 -9.07 29.97 23.58
N ASP A 609 -10.05 29.10 23.35
CA ASP A 609 -10.15 27.81 24.05
C ASP A 609 -8.93 26.92 23.76
N GLU A 610 -8.50 26.85 22.50
CA GLU A 610 -7.32 26.08 22.08
C GLU A 610 -6.01 26.72 22.59
N GLU A 611 -5.94 28.05 22.67
CA GLU A 611 -4.79 28.78 23.22
C GLU A 611 -4.68 28.67 24.75
N ALA A 612 -5.80 28.60 25.46
CA ALA A 612 -5.84 28.41 26.90
C ALA A 612 -5.40 26.99 27.31
N ASN A 613 -5.66 25.99 26.47
CA ASN A 613 -5.27 24.62 26.73
C ASN A 613 -3.85 24.31 26.24
N SER A 614 -2.86 24.40 27.14
CA SER A 614 -1.47 24.04 26.83
C SER A 614 -1.20 22.54 26.72
N GLY A 615 -2.14 21.70 27.17
CA GLY A 615 -1.95 20.24 27.31
C GLY A 615 -0.94 19.87 28.41
N HIS A 616 -0.92 18.60 28.82
CA HIS A 616 0.10 18.02 29.72
C HIS A 616 0.37 18.78 31.04
N SER A 617 -0.61 19.52 31.59
CA SER A 617 -0.41 20.35 32.78
C SER A 617 -0.58 19.60 34.09
N ASN A 618 -1.54 18.67 34.18
CA ASN A 618 -1.83 17.85 35.36
C ASN A 618 -1.59 16.34 35.15
N TRP A 619 -0.99 15.94 34.03
CA TRP A 619 -0.60 14.57 33.71
C TRP A 619 0.69 14.52 32.88
N ASP A 620 1.37 13.37 32.94
CA ASP A 620 2.67 13.15 32.30
C ASP A 620 2.56 12.07 31.21
N PRO A 621 2.89 12.39 29.94
CA PRO A 621 2.97 11.41 28.85
C PRO A 621 3.88 10.22 29.12
N ALA A 622 4.92 10.38 29.95
CA ALA A 622 5.81 9.29 30.29
C ALA A 622 5.15 8.21 31.16
N ARG A 623 4.13 8.60 31.96
CA ARG A 623 3.37 7.71 32.84
C ARG A 623 2.11 7.15 32.18
N ASN A 624 1.53 7.85 31.21
CA ASN A 624 0.32 7.44 30.50
C ASN A 624 0.52 7.56 28.97
N PRO A 625 1.29 6.66 28.35
CA PRO A 625 1.57 6.72 26.91
C PRO A 625 0.32 6.54 26.04
N ASP A 626 -0.65 5.74 26.49
CA ASP A 626 -1.90 5.51 25.74
C ASP A 626 -2.76 6.78 25.64
N TRP A 627 -2.66 7.69 26.61
CA TRP A 627 -3.33 9.00 26.55
C TRP A 627 -2.66 9.93 25.54
N LEU A 628 -1.33 9.86 25.41
CA LEU A 628 -0.60 10.59 24.36
C LEU A 628 -0.95 10.06 22.96
N LEU A 629 -1.07 8.73 22.80
CA LEU A 629 -1.58 8.13 21.56
C LEU A 629 -2.98 8.62 21.24
N LEU A 630 -3.87 8.66 22.24
CA LEU A 630 -5.21 9.19 22.09
C LEU A 630 -5.20 10.65 21.60
N GLU A 631 -4.34 11.52 22.14
CA GLU A 631 -4.21 12.91 21.66
C GLU A 631 -3.85 12.98 20.17
N LEU A 632 -2.83 12.20 19.77
CA LEU A 632 -2.26 12.21 18.42
C LEU A 632 -3.23 11.63 17.38
N GLU A 633 -3.83 10.48 17.68
CA GLU A 633 -4.88 9.84 16.88
C GLU A 633 -6.11 10.74 16.75
N SER A 634 -6.38 11.52 17.80
CA SER A 634 -7.56 12.39 17.83
C SER A 634 -7.36 13.76 17.23
N ASN A 635 -6.10 14.17 17.05
CA ASN A 635 -5.74 15.56 16.78
C ASN A 635 -6.40 16.52 17.80
N VAL A 636 -6.27 16.23 19.10
CA VAL A 636 -6.77 17.08 20.21
C VAL A 636 -5.77 17.08 21.37
N LEU A 637 -5.84 18.09 22.24
CA LEU A 637 -5.16 18.09 23.53
C LEU A 637 -6.16 17.82 24.66
N ILE A 638 -5.81 16.91 25.57
CA ILE A 638 -6.61 16.54 26.74
C ILE A 638 -6.59 17.71 27.72
N ARG A 639 -7.78 18.13 28.15
CA ARG A 639 -7.96 19.23 29.12
C ARG A 639 -7.74 18.75 30.56
N PRO A 640 -7.32 19.64 31.48
CA PRO A 640 -7.09 19.28 32.88
C PRO A 640 -8.30 18.63 33.56
N ASP A 641 -9.50 19.21 33.39
CA ASP A 641 -10.73 18.67 33.97
C ASP A 641 -11.05 17.26 33.46
N GLN A 642 -10.70 16.93 32.21
CA GLN A 642 -10.92 15.60 31.64
C GLN A 642 -10.02 14.56 32.31
N VAL A 643 -8.79 14.94 32.66
CA VAL A 643 -7.86 14.09 33.41
C VAL A 643 -8.39 13.81 34.80
N ASP A 644 -8.92 14.82 35.50
CA ASP A 644 -9.43 14.65 36.85
C ASP A 644 -10.63 13.69 36.88
N VAL A 645 -11.55 13.84 35.92
CA VAL A 645 -12.69 12.92 35.76
C VAL A 645 -12.21 11.51 35.36
N ALA A 646 -11.25 11.40 34.45
CA ALA A 646 -10.71 10.10 34.04
C ALA A 646 -10.04 9.37 35.23
N ARG A 647 -9.24 10.06 36.05
CA ARG A 647 -8.65 9.50 37.27
C ARG A 647 -9.69 9.05 38.27
N ALA A 648 -10.71 9.87 38.53
CA ALA A 648 -11.83 9.50 39.40
C ALA A 648 -12.65 8.31 38.87
N THR A 649 -12.61 8.07 37.55
CA THR A 649 -13.25 6.90 36.90
C THR A 649 -12.37 5.64 37.01
N ILE A 650 -11.06 5.77 36.78
CA ILE A 650 -10.10 4.65 36.77
C ILE A 650 -9.78 4.17 38.18
N SER A 651 -9.59 5.10 39.12
CA SER A 651 -9.21 4.82 40.49
C SER A 651 -9.97 5.80 41.42
N PRO A 652 -11.24 5.50 41.73
CA PRO A 652 -12.03 6.34 42.62
C PRO A 652 -11.42 6.34 44.03
N PRO A 653 -11.37 7.49 44.74
CA PRO A 653 -10.79 7.56 46.09
C PRO A 653 -11.48 6.65 47.11
N SER A 654 -12.74 6.31 46.86
CA SER A 654 -13.55 5.41 47.69
C SER A 654 -13.22 3.93 47.50
N ASP A 655 -12.43 3.57 46.47
CA ASP A 655 -12.18 2.19 46.04
C ASP A 655 -13.47 1.35 45.85
N ALA A 656 -14.56 2.04 45.53
CA ALA A 656 -15.91 1.51 45.39
C ALA A 656 -16.59 2.11 44.17
N ASN A 657 -17.75 1.55 43.79
CA ASN A 657 -18.55 2.05 42.67
C ASN A 657 -18.80 3.57 42.80
N SER A 658 -18.48 4.33 41.77
CA SER A 658 -18.60 5.78 41.72
C SER A 658 -19.62 6.23 40.68
N VAL A 659 -20.29 7.35 40.95
CA VAL A 659 -21.17 8.04 40.00
C VAL A 659 -20.60 9.43 39.77
N LEU A 660 -20.31 9.75 38.51
CA LEU A 660 -19.71 11.02 38.12
C LEU A 660 -20.68 11.80 37.23
N GLN A 661 -21.02 13.02 37.64
CA GLN A 661 -21.79 13.96 36.84
C GLN A 661 -20.84 14.98 36.21
N THR A 662 -21.00 15.21 34.91
CA THR A 662 -20.19 16.18 34.16
C THR A 662 -21.09 17.10 33.34
N ASN A 663 -20.61 18.29 32.96
CA ASN A 663 -21.35 19.22 32.11
C ASN A 663 -21.40 18.77 30.64
N MET A 664 -22.47 19.12 29.93
CA MET A 664 -22.59 18.80 28.50
C MET A 664 -21.45 19.44 27.70
N GLY A 665 -20.99 18.77 26.63
CA GLY A 665 -19.88 19.27 25.80
C GLY A 665 -18.47 19.05 26.35
N GLN A 666 -18.30 18.44 27.53
CA GLN A 666 -16.97 18.24 28.14
C GLN A 666 -16.13 17.08 27.56
N GLY A 667 -16.61 16.44 26.49
CA GLY A 667 -15.87 15.32 25.87
C GLY A 667 -15.97 14.01 26.64
N LYS A 668 -17.09 13.74 27.33
CA LYS A 668 -17.32 12.52 28.12
C LYS A 668 -17.08 11.25 27.28
N THR A 669 -17.79 11.17 26.15
CA THR A 669 -17.74 10.01 25.25
C THR A 669 -16.54 10.09 24.32
N SER A 670 -16.11 11.29 23.93
CA SER A 670 -15.06 11.48 22.92
C SER A 670 -13.63 11.45 23.44
N CYS A 671 -13.44 11.65 24.75
CA CYS A 671 -12.12 11.76 25.39
C CYS A 671 -12.04 10.91 26.67
N ILE A 672 -12.90 11.19 27.66
CA ILE A 672 -12.80 10.56 28.99
C ILE A 672 -13.03 9.04 28.92
N MET A 673 -14.04 8.59 28.17
CA MET A 673 -14.34 7.17 28.00
C MET A 673 -13.19 6.41 27.33
N PRO A 674 -12.62 6.85 26.18
CA PRO A 674 -11.41 6.25 25.62
C PRO A 674 -10.22 6.24 26.59
N MET A 675 -9.98 7.33 27.34
CA MET A 675 -8.90 7.39 28.33
C MET A 675 -9.05 6.30 29.40
N ALA A 676 -10.25 6.18 29.98
CA ALA A 676 -10.54 5.17 30.99
C ALA A 676 -10.46 3.75 30.42
N ALA A 677 -11.01 3.54 29.21
CA ALA A 677 -10.98 2.25 28.54
C ALA A 677 -9.55 1.79 28.25
N ALA A 678 -8.69 2.68 27.72
CA ALA A 678 -7.30 2.37 27.41
C ALA A 678 -6.50 2.04 28.68
N SER A 679 -6.68 2.80 29.76
CA SER A 679 -5.96 2.58 31.01
C SER A 679 -6.39 1.32 31.77
N LEU A 680 -7.66 0.93 31.66
CA LEU A 680 -8.19 -0.24 32.37
C LEU A 680 -8.04 -1.54 31.56
N ALA A 681 -7.92 -1.47 30.23
CA ALA A 681 -7.76 -2.63 29.35
C ALA A 681 -6.27 -3.01 29.19
N ASP A 682 -5.68 -3.58 30.24
CA ASP A 682 -4.25 -3.91 30.35
C ASP A 682 -3.87 -5.32 29.82
N GLY A 683 -4.73 -5.91 28.99
CA GLY A 683 -4.58 -7.28 28.47
C GLY A 683 -4.86 -8.40 29.49
N LYS A 684 -5.02 -8.08 30.78
CA LYS A 684 -5.46 -9.01 31.83
C LYS A 684 -6.90 -8.74 32.24
N ASN A 685 -7.28 -7.47 32.25
CA ASN A 685 -8.60 -7.00 32.65
C ASN A 685 -9.44 -6.68 31.40
N LEU A 686 -10.67 -7.21 31.37
CA LEU A 686 -11.65 -6.91 30.33
C LEU A 686 -12.49 -5.71 30.74
N VAL A 687 -12.44 -4.64 29.94
CA VAL A 687 -13.26 -3.44 30.15
C VAL A 687 -14.54 -3.55 29.33
N ARG A 688 -15.68 -3.26 29.96
CA ARG A 688 -16.98 -3.21 29.30
C ARG A 688 -17.59 -1.82 29.41
N VAL A 689 -17.75 -1.17 28.26
CA VAL A 689 -18.47 0.10 28.14
C VAL A 689 -19.94 -0.18 27.83
N ILE A 690 -20.85 0.33 28.67
CA ILE A 690 -22.30 0.17 28.49
C ILE A 690 -22.89 1.52 28.09
N VAL A 691 -23.56 1.57 26.95
CA VAL A 691 -24.23 2.77 26.43
C VAL A 691 -25.68 2.46 26.04
N PRO A 692 -26.58 3.46 26.02
CA PRO A 692 -27.91 3.32 25.44
C PRO A 692 -27.82 2.82 24.00
N LYS A 693 -28.79 1.99 23.58
CA LYS A 693 -28.82 1.38 22.23
C LYS A 693 -28.69 2.40 21.09
N ALA A 694 -29.26 3.59 21.25
CA ALA A 694 -29.18 4.67 20.27
C ALA A 694 -27.75 5.23 20.05
N LEU A 695 -26.87 5.09 21.05
CA LEU A 695 -25.49 5.59 21.00
C LEU A 695 -24.46 4.50 20.64
N LEU A 696 -24.87 3.23 20.61
CA LEU A 696 -23.97 2.09 20.43
C LEU A 696 -23.09 2.22 19.18
N LEU A 697 -23.69 2.48 18.01
CA LEU A 697 -22.97 2.60 16.74
C LEU A 697 -21.97 3.76 16.77
N GLN A 698 -22.41 4.91 17.28
CA GLN A 698 -21.57 6.11 17.36
C GLN A 698 -20.40 5.90 18.33
N THR A 699 -20.64 5.32 19.50
CA THR A 699 -19.59 5.04 20.48
C THR A 699 -18.62 3.98 19.98
N ALA A 700 -19.10 2.94 19.28
CA ALA A 700 -18.24 1.91 18.69
C ALA A 700 -17.29 2.50 17.63
N HIS A 701 -17.81 3.26 16.66
CA HIS A 701 -16.98 3.95 15.66
C HIS A 701 -15.99 4.92 16.31
N LEU A 702 -16.42 5.62 17.35
CA LEU A 702 -15.54 6.53 18.09
C LEU A 702 -14.40 5.77 18.77
N LEU A 703 -14.69 4.73 19.56
CA LEU A 703 -13.65 3.96 20.24
C LEU A 703 -12.70 3.31 19.23
N GLN A 704 -13.22 2.78 18.11
CA GLN A 704 -12.42 2.19 17.06
C GLN A 704 -11.49 3.21 16.37
N SER A 705 -11.98 4.42 16.10
CA SER A 705 -11.17 5.51 15.55
C SER A 705 -10.10 6.02 16.53
N ARG A 706 -10.33 5.88 17.83
CA ARG A 706 -9.50 6.48 18.89
C ARG A 706 -8.46 5.51 19.46
N LEU A 707 -8.78 4.22 19.47
CA LEU A 707 -7.99 3.16 20.10
C LEU A 707 -7.55 2.07 19.11
N GLY A 708 -8.04 2.09 17.87
CA GLY A 708 -7.77 1.02 16.90
C GLY A 708 -6.71 1.35 15.85
N GLY A 709 -6.24 2.60 15.78
CA GLY A 709 -5.40 3.10 14.68
C GLY A 709 -3.91 2.72 14.74
N CYS A 710 -3.38 2.44 15.93
CA CYS A 710 -1.99 2.08 16.17
C CYS A 710 -1.88 0.94 17.17
#